data_AF-A0A4R0R8Z6-F1
#
_entry.id   AF-A0A4R0R8Z6-F1
#
_cell.length_a   1.000
_cell.length_b   1.000
_cell.length_c   1.000
_cell.angle_alpha   90.00
_cell.angle_beta   90.00
_cell.angle_gamma   90.00
#
_symmetry.space_group_name_H-M   'P 1'
#
loop_
_entity.id
_entity.type
_entity.pdbx_description
1 polymer ?
#
loop_
_entity_poly.entity_id
_entity_poly.type
_entity_poly.pdbx_seq_one_letter_code
_entity_poly.pdbx_strand_id
1 'polypeptide(L)'
;MSAIHPIVSSIAGGGAMLEQLSSSRRYGDARRLIYLMESNLILTRALLHCKQKSLAASQLCLLEEALCSRGVAGNISVNRSSKRADPMDALVGFVKERGMGSIVPQESTRVLFALCGSLATLEGPQLTVVGHLSDPEAAVSSLVRIVLHPYDDALLRNAVWNFITLAVEKEPALANLFVSGRFHASSIKGKEKAKVEDPALPKVISAFTVARDMIEQWKELWELNPQLLASLMRFLDVIWEHGHEHQLTLDSVRDDSLLWKSIAGIVMEELGPVPDFKTENFVEFEGVQHSNLHEAISYHAYRTIVKAYAVRIVSMDVTMSLQSQKNSKTLHKPTSYSAIQAIFQSEEQFTDLLWEGASRTYDPTLHDDLLEHLQRHFPTLVLKHVQVQEPTVERTFGDDFAFSLSTLHQRLLPFLGSLGDDVDEALKMLSSINLNLSLAHAQTTLTQAWQQLMAQVTPLLRGERTVRATLMSIAASISEDIAGEKRRGDMVSTVHHSRLSLLLALLESAWFSSADKGKEVEDFVSLAQNVRGIVQNNAQSPAKSFLGQVSVPFHRVVLQIAYFCARQGTSLVLRPKALNAQQRLAISFMVEAILILTIDALRISFDAARVKLDLDVDEDLELLVAVFGLCTKLDLNPSPAFWLTRCQETDVIRASLDLFSTMDLVGFSDLSTLRLRRRPLYAHQVLSFHTALAGITAAAERLASDSVLAAYSDNPLSDAIKAGSIDVVLAELPGERSPAHDAYCTLLSVVSAVMTSLGRFGHYFDIEVCGLIQLYGDQIHRALSWTISDPLTLPLLEEIEQTVALFSAVAQSSAAADRNDAAKRALDFFVSDALLLLQQVNYALTHPNHLASTFEPITTTEKAHFERDGSSGASVTSPSDMIDPMKRPFLARLMHRMFRLAGSILSSLISISGAENVLLDEPEDWPRGQILIVPHSKVVLGEPTSIGTLLELGNRCLDVLRHLVDRPPTQAITPGTSGSEEVLNVRETVDAIRSTLEASLFYAVTQLAMWLAKPEFDGSAKEVDLDDSMALGEPDSAKERERKSQRQSLTMAERLRRGMTGEMASDVQALLIRAKSVVAKSTTVSGEKGVDLTAVLARFVQEKIVVPS
;
A
#
# COMPACT_ATOMS: atom_id res chain seq x y z
N MET A 1 -9.58 15.96 49.96
CA MET A 1 -8.52 16.57 50.80
C MET A 1 -8.21 15.78 52.07
N SER A 2 -9.19 15.43 52.93
CA SER A 2 -8.93 14.73 54.20
C SER A 2 -8.22 13.37 54.08
N ALA A 3 -8.45 12.62 52.99
CA ALA A 3 -7.83 11.31 52.76
C ALA A 3 -6.42 11.37 52.15
N ILE A 4 -6.07 12.44 51.42
CA ILE A 4 -4.79 12.56 50.67
C ILE A 4 -3.75 13.35 51.48
N HIS A 5 -4.20 14.35 52.25
CA HIS A 5 -3.32 15.22 53.02
C HIS A 5 -2.37 14.47 53.99
N PRO A 6 -2.79 13.40 54.69
CA PRO A 6 -1.89 12.63 55.54
C PRO A 6 -0.73 11.98 54.77
N ILE A 7 -0.98 11.50 53.55
CA ILE A 7 0.03 10.86 52.71
C ILE A 7 1.06 11.90 52.26
N VAL A 8 0.59 12.99 51.65
CA VAL A 8 1.45 14.07 51.12
C VAL A 8 2.21 14.78 52.24
N SER A 9 1.57 15.04 53.39
CA SER A 9 2.24 15.64 54.55
C SER A 9 3.31 14.72 55.13
N SER A 10 3.12 13.39 55.06
CA SER A 10 4.12 12.44 55.53
C SER A 10 5.33 12.40 54.60
N ILE A 11 5.10 12.47 53.28
CA ILE A 11 6.17 12.58 52.26
C ILE A 11 6.94 13.90 52.42
N ALA A 12 6.25 15.04 52.47
CA ALA A 12 6.89 16.37 52.58
C ALA A 12 7.67 16.60 53.90
N GLY A 13 7.29 15.90 54.97
CA GLY A 13 7.88 16.04 56.31
C GLY A 13 8.81 14.90 56.76
N GLY A 14 8.81 13.77 56.05
CA GLY A 14 9.44 12.52 56.49
C GLY A 14 10.95 12.64 56.74
N GLY A 15 11.68 13.32 55.84
CA GLY A 15 13.13 13.51 55.97
C GLY A 15 13.51 14.32 57.21
N ALA A 16 12.89 15.48 57.41
CA ALA A 16 13.15 16.32 58.58
C ALA A 16 12.78 15.61 59.91
N MET A 17 11.70 14.83 59.91
CA MET A 17 11.32 14.03 61.08
C MET A 17 12.32 12.91 61.36
N LEU A 18 12.85 12.26 60.32
CA LEU A 18 13.84 11.21 60.47
C LEU A 18 15.17 11.75 61.03
N GLU A 19 15.63 12.90 60.54
CA GLU A 19 16.80 13.60 61.08
C GLU A 19 16.60 13.97 62.56
N GLN A 20 15.42 14.47 62.92
CA GLN A 20 15.08 14.81 64.29
C GLN A 20 15.03 13.57 65.21
N LEU A 21 14.45 12.46 64.74
CA LEU A 21 14.39 11.20 65.48
C LEU A 21 15.78 10.56 65.64
N SER A 22 16.62 10.67 64.60
CA SER A 22 18.00 10.17 64.62
C SER A 22 18.89 10.99 65.54
N SER A 23 18.79 12.33 65.49
CA SER A 23 19.52 13.23 66.40
C SER A 23 19.08 13.10 67.86
N SER A 24 17.81 12.78 68.10
CA SER A 24 17.28 12.46 69.44
C SER A 24 17.49 11.00 69.88
N ARG A 25 18.22 10.19 69.10
CA ARG A 25 18.54 8.77 69.37
C ARG A 25 17.32 7.85 69.54
N ARG A 26 16.18 8.21 68.94
CA ARG A 26 14.93 7.42 68.96
C ARG A 26 14.86 6.46 67.77
N TYR A 27 15.82 5.53 67.69
CA TYR A 27 15.98 4.64 66.53
C TYR A 27 14.78 3.72 66.25
N GLY A 28 14.05 3.30 67.30
CA GLY A 28 12.83 2.49 67.14
C GLY A 28 11.69 3.25 66.44
N ASP A 29 11.54 4.54 66.74
CA ASP A 29 10.53 5.39 66.10
C ASP A 29 10.99 5.83 64.71
N ALA A 30 12.29 6.03 64.50
CA ALA A 30 12.88 6.24 63.18
C ALA A 30 12.59 5.05 62.24
N ARG A 31 12.76 3.81 62.72
CA ARG A 31 12.43 2.60 61.94
C ARG A 31 10.94 2.48 61.62
N ARG A 32 10.05 2.82 62.56
CA ARG A 32 8.60 2.87 62.31
C ARG A 32 8.23 3.94 61.29
N LEU A 33 8.90 5.09 61.32
CA LEU A 33 8.72 6.15 60.32
C LEU A 33 9.16 5.66 58.93
N ILE A 34 10.27 4.93 58.82
CA ILE A 34 10.71 4.31 57.56
C ILE A 34 9.63 3.36 57.00
N TYR A 35 9.11 2.43 57.81
CA TYR A 35 8.02 1.54 57.36
C TYR A 35 6.75 2.28 56.94
N LEU A 36 6.42 3.38 57.63
CA LEU A 36 5.31 4.25 57.25
C LEU A 36 5.59 4.95 55.90
N MET A 37 6.83 5.39 55.66
CA MET A 37 7.24 5.98 54.38
C MET A 37 7.16 4.97 53.24
N GLU A 38 7.68 3.76 53.43
CA GLU A 38 7.57 2.66 52.47
C GLU A 38 6.10 2.42 52.09
N SER A 39 5.23 2.25 53.08
CA SER A 39 3.80 2.00 52.87
C SER A 39 3.11 3.15 52.13
N ASN A 40 3.43 4.39 52.48
CA ASN A 40 2.85 5.59 51.84
C ASN A 40 3.33 5.76 50.40
N LEU A 41 4.60 5.47 50.10
CA LEU A 41 5.15 5.54 48.74
C LEU A 41 4.54 4.45 47.85
N ILE A 42 4.46 3.20 48.35
CA ILE A 42 3.82 2.08 47.63
C ILE A 42 2.35 2.40 47.33
N LEU A 43 1.60 2.91 48.32
CA LEU A 43 0.21 3.30 48.13
C LEU A 43 0.09 4.45 47.11
N THR A 44 0.96 5.45 47.18
CA THR A 44 0.97 6.58 46.23
C THR A 44 1.20 6.08 44.80
N ARG A 45 2.20 5.21 44.59
CA ARG A 45 2.49 4.56 43.31
C ARG A 45 1.28 3.78 42.78
N ALA A 46 0.68 2.94 43.61
CA ALA A 46 -0.48 2.14 43.24
C ALA A 46 -1.68 3.00 42.83
N LEU A 47 -1.94 4.10 43.55
CA LEU A 47 -3.02 5.05 43.22
C LEU A 47 -2.77 5.76 41.89
N LEU A 48 -1.54 6.16 41.59
CA LEU A 48 -1.18 6.80 40.32
C LEU A 48 -1.35 5.83 39.14
N HIS A 49 -0.89 4.58 39.24
CA HIS A 49 -1.14 3.58 38.20
C HIS A 49 -2.62 3.25 38.02
N CYS A 50 -3.38 3.17 39.13
CA CYS A 50 -4.83 2.96 39.04
C CYS A 50 -5.52 4.11 38.30
N LYS A 51 -5.07 5.36 38.51
CA LYS A 51 -5.58 6.54 37.82
C LYS A 51 -5.29 6.47 36.32
N GLN A 52 -4.06 6.11 35.93
CA GLN A 52 -3.66 5.98 34.52
C GLN A 52 -4.52 4.99 33.72
N LYS A 53 -5.05 3.95 34.37
CA LYS A 53 -5.95 2.95 33.75
C LYS A 53 -7.43 3.35 33.77
N SER A 54 -7.78 4.45 34.43
CA SER A 54 -9.17 4.87 34.59
C SER A 54 -9.62 5.78 33.44
N LEU A 55 -10.94 5.88 33.23
CA LEU A 55 -11.53 6.83 32.28
C LEU A 55 -11.22 8.30 32.60
N ALA A 56 -10.72 8.58 33.81
CA ALA A 56 -10.33 9.92 34.27
C ALA A 56 -8.81 10.17 34.17
N ALA A 57 -8.06 9.35 33.42
CA ALA A 57 -6.61 9.50 33.25
C ALA A 57 -6.20 10.89 32.70
N SER A 58 -7.02 11.46 31.81
CA SER A 58 -6.79 12.78 31.20
C SER A 58 -7.11 13.96 32.10
N GLN A 59 -7.75 13.74 33.25
CA GLN A 59 -8.13 14.78 34.21
C GLN A 59 -7.13 14.86 35.36
N LEU A 60 -6.87 16.08 35.84
CA LEU A 60 -6.03 16.29 37.01
C LEU A 60 -6.71 15.75 38.28
N CYS A 61 -6.02 14.92 39.05
CA CYS A 61 -6.54 14.40 40.32
C CYS A 61 -5.96 15.15 41.53
N LEU A 62 -6.68 15.11 42.65
CA LEU A 62 -6.28 15.78 43.89
C LEU A 62 -4.93 15.30 44.45
N LEU A 63 -4.51 14.07 44.13
CA LEU A 63 -3.21 13.54 44.54
C LEU A 63 -2.07 14.18 43.74
N GLU A 64 -2.24 14.32 42.42
CA GLU A 64 -1.28 15.01 41.55
C GLU A 64 -1.19 16.48 41.91
N GLU A 65 -2.33 17.16 42.09
CA GLU A 65 -2.36 18.56 42.51
C GLU A 65 -1.64 18.76 43.86
N ALA A 66 -1.86 17.86 44.82
CA ALA A 66 -1.22 17.96 46.13
C ALA A 66 0.29 17.65 46.07
N LEU A 67 0.73 16.69 45.26
CA LEU A 67 2.15 16.38 45.04
C LEU A 67 2.86 17.50 44.28
N CYS A 68 2.18 18.17 43.35
CA CYS A 68 2.69 19.31 42.59
C CYS A 68 2.38 20.67 43.27
N SER A 69 1.85 20.70 44.48
CA SER A 69 1.54 21.96 45.16
C SER A 69 2.81 22.57 45.77
N ARG A 70 3.26 23.70 45.22
CA ARG A 70 4.23 24.56 45.91
C ARG A 70 3.56 25.08 47.17
N GLY A 71 4.04 24.68 48.34
CA GLY A 71 3.38 24.92 49.62
C GLY A 71 2.92 26.37 49.82
N VAL A 72 1.67 26.67 49.47
CA VAL A 72 0.97 27.84 49.99
C VAL A 72 0.65 27.48 51.43
N ALA A 73 1.39 28.10 52.34
CA ALA A 73 1.13 28.05 53.76
C ALA A 73 -0.35 28.39 54.01
N GLY A 74 -1.19 27.36 54.17
CA GLY A 74 -2.50 27.50 54.77
C GLY A 74 -2.29 27.99 56.20
N ASN A 75 -2.75 29.22 56.46
CA ASN A 75 -2.77 29.86 57.77
C ASN A 75 -3.55 29.02 58.79
N ILE A 76 -2.91 28.00 59.40
CA ILE A 76 -3.29 27.52 60.72
C ILE A 76 -2.00 27.29 61.52
N SER A 77 -1.81 28.21 62.47
CA SER A 77 -0.85 28.18 63.57
C SER A 77 -0.74 26.80 64.24
N VAL A 78 0.48 26.26 64.38
CA VAL A 78 1.24 26.11 65.64
C VAL A 78 2.53 25.32 65.33
N ASN A 79 3.68 25.82 65.81
CA ASN A 79 5.07 25.32 65.72
C ASN A 79 5.87 25.63 64.44
N ARG A 80 6.50 26.81 64.45
CA ARG A 80 7.64 27.20 63.62
C ARG A 80 8.93 26.53 64.12
N SER A 81 9.29 25.36 63.61
CA SER A 81 10.69 24.87 63.69
C SER A 81 11.14 23.85 62.65
N SER A 82 10.28 23.33 61.75
CA SER A 82 10.74 22.52 60.60
C SER A 82 10.26 23.14 59.30
N LYS A 83 11.19 23.54 58.42
CA LYS A 83 10.88 23.87 57.03
C LYS A 83 10.32 22.59 56.37
N ARG A 84 9.01 22.53 56.09
CA ARG A 84 8.45 21.44 55.30
C ARG A 84 8.97 21.58 53.87
N ALA A 85 9.54 20.51 53.32
CA ALA A 85 10.01 20.51 51.93
C ALA A 85 8.82 20.46 50.98
N ASP A 86 8.99 20.94 49.75
CA ASP A 86 8.06 20.67 48.66
C ASP A 86 7.98 19.13 48.47
N PRO A 87 6.79 18.52 48.32
CA PRO A 87 6.67 17.08 48.11
C PRO A 87 7.55 16.55 46.98
N MET A 88 7.74 17.30 45.89
CA MET A 88 8.60 16.90 44.77
C MET A 88 10.08 16.89 45.15
N ASP A 89 10.55 17.94 45.82
CA ASP A 89 11.93 18.01 46.31
C ASP A 89 12.19 16.96 47.40
N ALA A 90 11.18 16.63 48.21
CA ALA A 90 11.26 15.57 49.21
C ALA A 90 11.43 14.19 48.56
N LEU A 91 10.64 13.88 47.52
CA LEU A 91 10.77 12.64 46.75
C LEU A 91 12.17 12.51 46.15
N VAL A 92 12.68 13.55 45.48
CA VAL A 92 14.05 13.55 44.93
C VAL A 92 15.11 13.45 46.03
N GLY A 93 14.87 14.07 47.19
CA GLY A 93 15.73 13.97 48.37
C GLY A 93 15.83 12.55 48.90
N PHE A 94 14.72 11.82 49.00
CA PHE A 94 14.68 10.44 49.48
C PHE A 94 15.48 9.48 48.61
N VAL A 95 15.62 9.74 47.31
CA VAL A 95 16.44 8.89 46.41
C VAL A 95 17.90 8.84 46.85
N LYS A 96 18.41 9.87 47.53
CA LYS A 96 19.82 9.96 47.97
C LYS A 96 20.04 9.50 49.40
N GLU A 97 18.97 9.38 50.18
CA GLU A 97 19.04 9.22 51.63
C GLU A 97 19.26 7.77 52.02
N ARG A 98 20.53 7.34 52.05
CA ARG A 98 20.93 5.97 52.41
C ARG A 98 20.49 5.58 53.83
N GLY A 99 20.25 6.55 54.72
CA GLY A 99 19.78 6.32 56.09
C GLY A 99 18.35 5.78 56.17
N MET A 100 17.57 5.80 55.08
CA MET A 100 16.20 5.32 55.03
C MET A 100 16.06 3.85 54.58
N GLY A 101 17.17 3.12 54.44
CA GLY A 101 17.17 1.75 53.90
C GLY A 101 17.15 1.73 52.37
N SER A 102 17.03 0.55 51.76
CA SER A 102 17.04 0.36 50.30
C SER A 102 15.67 0.60 49.65
N ILE A 103 14.58 0.35 50.38
CA ILE A 103 13.21 0.38 49.83
C ILE A 103 12.72 1.81 49.60
N VAL A 104 12.91 2.72 50.56
CA VAL A 104 12.42 4.10 50.46
C VAL A 104 13.01 4.85 49.26
N PRO A 105 14.35 4.83 49.00
CA PRO A 105 14.92 5.43 47.80
C PRO A 105 14.32 4.88 46.50
N GLN A 106 14.19 3.54 46.42
CA GLN A 106 13.65 2.85 45.24
C GLN A 106 12.18 3.21 44.99
N GLU A 107 11.33 3.11 46.00
CA GLU A 107 9.90 3.44 45.88
C GLU A 107 9.68 4.93 45.64
N SER A 108 10.54 5.80 46.17
CA SER A 108 10.50 7.23 45.84
C SER A 108 10.75 7.47 44.34
N THR A 109 11.74 6.80 43.76
CA THR A 109 11.98 6.86 42.31
C THR A 109 10.82 6.29 41.50
N ARG A 110 10.20 5.20 41.95
CA ARG A 110 9.02 4.63 41.27
C ARG A 110 7.79 5.53 41.39
N VAL A 111 7.62 6.27 42.49
CA VAL A 111 6.59 7.31 42.61
C VAL A 111 6.86 8.45 41.62
N LEU A 112 8.11 8.89 41.46
CA LEU A 112 8.48 9.89 40.45
C LEU A 112 8.19 9.39 39.02
N PHE A 113 8.47 8.12 38.73
CA PHE A 113 8.11 7.46 37.47
C PHE A 113 6.59 7.47 37.25
N ALA A 114 5.82 6.94 38.19
CA ALA A 114 4.36 6.86 38.09
C ALA A 114 3.72 8.26 37.97
N LEU A 115 4.24 9.25 38.70
CA LEU A 115 3.77 10.63 38.63
C LEU A 115 4.07 11.25 37.27
N CYS A 116 5.30 11.13 36.77
CA CYS A 116 5.68 11.62 35.44
C CYS A 116 4.78 11.03 34.35
N GLY A 117 4.56 9.70 34.38
CA GLY A 117 3.65 9.04 33.44
C GLY A 117 2.20 9.50 33.57
N SER A 118 1.73 9.83 34.79
CA SER A 118 0.36 10.29 35.05
C SER A 118 0.14 11.75 34.63
N LEU A 119 1.16 12.60 34.75
CA LEU A 119 1.12 13.99 34.27
C LEU A 119 1.16 14.06 32.74
N ALA A 120 1.91 13.16 32.10
CA ALA A 120 2.02 13.08 30.64
C ALA A 120 0.69 12.77 29.93
N THR A 121 -0.30 12.18 30.63
CA THR A 121 -1.63 11.87 30.05
C THR A 121 -2.65 13.00 30.14
N LEU A 122 -2.31 14.14 30.74
CA LEU A 122 -3.26 15.24 30.97
C LEU A 122 -3.54 16.06 29.70
N GLU A 123 -4.81 16.37 29.46
CA GLU A 123 -5.25 17.27 28.39
C GLU A 123 -5.39 18.71 28.94
N GLY A 124 -4.41 19.60 28.69
CA GLY A 124 -4.45 20.99 29.18
C GLY A 124 -3.06 21.62 29.40
N PRO A 125 -2.95 22.75 30.14
CA PRO A 125 -1.65 23.32 30.51
C PRO A 125 -0.86 22.29 31.32
N GLN A 126 0.23 21.79 30.74
CA GLN A 126 0.99 20.66 31.25
C GLN A 126 1.67 21.02 32.57
N LEU A 127 1.24 20.38 33.66
CA LEU A 127 2.05 20.28 34.87
C LEU A 127 3.23 19.35 34.57
N THR A 128 4.45 19.81 34.82
CA THR A 128 5.67 19.04 34.53
C THR A 128 6.45 18.84 35.82
N VAL A 129 7.13 17.71 35.95
CA VAL A 129 8.02 17.44 37.10
C VAL A 129 9.04 18.58 37.24
N VAL A 130 9.63 19.05 36.13
CA VAL A 130 10.59 20.18 36.15
C VAL A 130 10.03 21.43 36.78
N GLY A 131 8.78 21.80 36.46
CA GLY A 131 8.18 23.05 36.94
C GLY A 131 8.04 23.11 38.46
N HIS A 132 8.03 21.96 39.13
CA HIS A 132 7.83 21.82 40.56
C HIS A 132 9.11 21.48 41.35
N LEU A 133 10.25 21.27 40.68
CA LEU A 133 11.54 21.16 41.35
C LEU A 133 12.08 22.54 41.72
N SER A 134 12.63 22.68 42.94
CA SER A 134 13.29 23.92 43.36
C SER A 134 14.61 24.15 42.62
N ASP A 135 15.35 23.08 42.33
CA ASP A 135 16.59 23.08 41.56
C ASP A 135 16.67 21.84 40.65
N PRO A 136 16.13 21.93 39.42
CA PRO A 136 16.09 20.80 38.49
C PRO A 136 17.49 20.36 38.01
N GLU A 137 18.47 21.26 37.91
CA GLU A 137 19.83 20.89 37.50
C GLU A 137 20.54 20.08 38.60
N ALA A 138 20.42 20.49 39.86
CA ALA A 138 20.95 19.73 40.98
C ALA A 138 20.24 18.39 41.19
N ALA A 139 18.92 18.35 40.96
CA ALA A 139 18.14 17.11 40.97
C ALA A 139 18.64 16.14 39.88
N VAL A 140 18.74 16.58 38.63
CA VAL A 140 19.25 15.75 37.53
C VAL A 140 20.70 15.30 37.78
N SER A 141 21.59 16.22 38.16
CA SER A 141 23.00 15.90 38.45
C SER A 141 23.14 14.80 39.52
N SER A 142 22.26 14.85 40.52
CA SER A 142 22.28 13.85 41.58
C SER A 142 21.75 12.47 41.19
N LEU A 143 20.74 12.41 40.32
CA LEU A 143 20.25 11.16 39.75
C LEU A 143 21.31 10.54 38.82
N VAL A 144 21.98 11.37 38.01
CA VAL A 144 23.11 10.97 37.16
C VAL A 144 24.26 10.42 38.01
N ARG A 145 24.54 11.02 39.17
CA ARG A 145 25.58 10.54 40.09
C ARG A 145 25.26 9.14 40.66
N ILE A 146 24.00 8.85 40.96
CA ILE A 146 23.57 7.54 41.47
C ILE A 146 23.77 6.46 40.41
N VAL A 147 23.36 6.71 39.16
CA VAL A 147 23.53 5.71 38.10
C VAL A 147 24.99 5.49 37.72
N LEU A 148 25.84 6.52 37.87
CA LEU A 148 27.28 6.45 37.62
C LEU A 148 28.05 5.66 38.70
N HIS A 149 27.61 5.69 39.95
CA HIS A 149 28.40 5.14 41.06
C HIS A 149 28.28 3.61 41.14
N PRO A 150 29.37 2.84 40.96
CA PRO A 150 29.30 1.37 40.85
C PRO A 150 28.89 0.67 42.15
N TYR A 151 29.06 1.32 43.30
CA TYR A 151 28.70 0.78 44.62
C TYR A 151 27.32 1.19 45.12
N ASP A 152 26.55 1.96 44.34
CA ASP A 152 25.14 2.16 44.67
C ASP A 152 24.34 0.90 44.33
N ASP A 153 23.26 0.69 45.09
CA ASP A 153 22.40 -0.49 44.96
C ASP A 153 21.89 -0.67 43.52
N ALA A 154 21.97 -1.90 43.01
CA ALA A 154 21.63 -2.20 41.63
C ALA A 154 20.14 -1.95 41.34
N LEU A 155 19.25 -2.28 42.27
CA LEU A 155 17.81 -2.07 42.12
C LEU A 155 17.47 -0.58 42.11
N LEU A 156 18.13 0.23 42.94
CA LEU A 156 18.03 1.68 42.90
C LEU A 156 18.51 2.25 41.56
N ARG A 157 19.69 1.83 41.08
CA ARG A 157 20.24 2.28 39.78
C ARG A 157 19.29 1.96 38.62
N ASN A 158 18.68 0.77 38.61
CA ASN A 158 17.67 0.38 37.63
C ASN A 158 16.41 1.25 37.71
N ALA A 159 15.90 1.52 38.92
CA ALA A 159 14.76 2.39 39.12
C ALA A 159 15.03 3.82 38.60
N VAL A 160 16.24 4.35 38.88
CA VAL A 160 16.65 5.68 38.42
C VAL A 160 16.78 5.71 36.90
N TRP A 161 17.39 4.70 36.27
CA TRP A 161 17.44 4.61 34.81
C TRP A 161 16.05 4.56 34.17
N ASN A 162 15.11 3.81 34.75
CA ASN A 162 13.73 3.76 34.26
C ASN A 162 13.03 5.12 34.36
N PHE A 163 13.21 5.84 35.48
CA PHE A 163 12.69 7.21 35.64
C PHE A 163 13.31 8.18 34.63
N ILE A 164 14.64 8.17 34.49
CA ILE A 164 15.34 9.01 33.51
C ILE A 164 14.81 8.74 32.10
N THR A 165 14.66 7.46 31.73
CA THR A 165 14.15 7.03 30.41
C THR A 165 12.75 7.58 30.16
N LEU A 166 11.81 7.41 31.10
CA LEU A 166 10.45 7.94 30.97
C LEU A 166 10.44 9.48 30.90
N ALA A 167 11.28 10.14 31.70
CA ALA A 167 11.39 11.58 31.69
C ALA A 167 11.89 12.11 30.34
N VAL A 168 12.83 11.42 29.68
CA VAL A 168 13.27 11.75 28.32
C VAL A 168 12.15 11.53 27.31
N GLU A 169 11.38 10.45 27.45
CA GLU A 169 10.26 10.12 26.55
C GLU A 169 9.08 11.10 26.65
N LYS A 170 8.79 11.64 27.86
CA LYS A 170 7.54 12.38 28.13
C LYS A 170 7.72 13.86 28.47
N GLU A 171 8.89 14.29 28.94
CA GLU A 171 9.14 15.69 29.34
C GLU A 171 10.34 16.31 28.60
N PRO A 172 10.11 17.13 27.55
CA PRO A 172 11.19 17.71 26.74
C PRO A 172 12.23 18.53 27.53
N ALA A 173 11.81 19.17 28.62
CA ALA A 173 12.70 19.95 29.48
C ALA A 173 13.67 19.05 30.28
N LEU A 174 13.19 17.92 30.82
CA LEU A 174 14.07 16.91 31.44
C LEU A 174 14.91 16.19 30.40
N ALA A 175 14.34 15.89 29.23
CA ALA A 175 15.06 15.27 28.12
C ALA A 175 16.34 16.04 27.78
N ASN A 176 16.22 17.36 27.57
CA ASN A 176 17.38 18.21 27.30
C ASN A 176 18.41 18.21 28.44
N LEU A 177 17.99 18.20 29.70
CA LEU A 177 18.91 18.13 30.85
C LEU A 177 19.62 16.78 30.94
N PHE A 178 18.93 15.66 30.77
CA PHE A 178 19.54 14.33 30.86
C PHE A 178 20.43 14.01 29.66
N VAL A 179 20.11 14.53 28.47
CA VAL A 179 20.88 14.31 27.24
C VAL A 179 22.06 15.27 27.13
N SER A 180 21.80 16.59 27.19
CA SER A 180 22.81 17.63 26.94
C SER A 180 23.44 18.21 28.21
N GLY A 181 22.86 17.94 29.39
CA GLY A 181 23.33 18.49 30.67
C GLY A 181 22.92 19.95 30.90
N ARG A 182 22.14 20.58 30.00
CA ARG A 182 21.76 22.01 30.07
C ARG A 182 20.34 22.25 29.53
N PHE A 183 19.67 23.31 29.99
CA PHE A 183 18.34 23.70 29.52
C PHE A 183 18.31 24.31 28.11
N HIS A 184 19.43 24.84 27.60
CA HIS A 184 19.50 25.52 26.30
C HIS A 184 20.56 24.89 25.40
N ALA A 185 20.15 24.40 24.23
CA ALA A 185 21.05 24.22 23.10
C ALA A 185 21.53 25.61 22.63
N SER A 186 22.83 25.80 22.43
CA SER A 186 23.39 27.05 21.91
C SER A 186 22.75 27.37 20.55
N SER A 187 21.90 28.39 20.50
CA SER A 187 21.20 28.85 19.29
C SER A 187 22.19 29.27 18.20
N ILE A 188 22.24 28.49 17.12
CA ILE A 188 22.87 28.89 15.85
C ILE A 188 21.91 29.87 15.14
N LYS A 189 21.93 31.14 15.56
CA LYS A 189 21.47 32.26 14.73
C LYS A 189 22.32 33.49 15.03
N GLY A 190 23.37 33.66 14.22
CA GLY A 190 24.19 34.87 14.18
C GLY A 190 25.61 34.58 13.70
N LYS A 191 25.94 35.02 12.48
CA LYS A 191 27.33 35.13 12.02
C LYS A 191 28.06 36.14 12.91
N GLU A 192 28.64 35.70 14.01
CA GLU A 192 29.75 36.39 14.63
C GLU A 192 30.92 35.43 14.87
N LYS A 193 32.09 35.95 14.56
CA LYS A 193 33.36 35.24 14.41
C LYS A 193 33.69 34.42 15.65
N ALA A 194 34.17 33.21 15.40
CA ALA A 194 34.90 32.40 16.35
C ALA A 194 35.89 33.25 17.17
N LYS A 195 35.63 33.33 18.47
CA LYS A 195 36.60 33.77 19.47
C LYS A 195 36.51 32.84 20.66
N VAL A 196 37.58 32.03 20.78
CA VAL A 196 38.18 31.52 22.01
C VAL A 196 37.28 30.58 22.82
N GLU A 197 37.58 29.28 22.70
CA GLU A 197 37.31 28.30 23.75
C GLU A 197 37.88 28.81 25.08
N ASP A 198 37.02 29.06 26.05
CA ASP A 198 37.40 29.27 27.44
C ASP A 198 37.66 27.89 28.07
N PRO A 199 38.91 27.52 28.45
CA PRO A 199 39.27 26.16 28.84
C PRO A 199 38.93 25.83 30.32
N ALA A 200 37.93 26.48 30.91
CA ALA A 200 37.70 26.42 32.37
C ALA A 200 36.25 26.11 32.81
N LEU A 201 35.37 25.64 31.92
CA LEU A 201 34.07 25.09 32.34
C LEU A 201 34.18 23.56 32.52
N PRO A 202 33.84 23.01 33.70
CA PRO A 202 33.91 21.56 33.91
C PRO A 202 33.02 20.84 32.90
N LYS A 203 33.55 19.76 32.30
CA LYS A 203 32.82 18.88 31.39
C LYS A 203 31.57 18.39 32.12
N VAL A 204 30.40 18.88 31.72
CA VAL A 204 29.13 18.53 32.37
C VAL A 204 28.85 17.07 32.06
N ILE A 205 28.77 16.24 33.10
CA ILE A 205 28.46 14.81 32.99
C ILE A 205 26.93 14.69 32.85
N SER A 206 26.46 14.29 31.67
CA SER A 206 25.05 14.01 31.40
C SER A 206 24.76 12.51 31.47
N ALA A 207 23.49 12.13 31.61
CA ALA A 207 23.08 10.72 31.60
C ALA A 207 23.49 10.05 30.28
N PHE A 208 23.42 10.77 29.15
CA PHE A 208 23.89 10.28 27.85
C PHE A 208 25.39 9.98 27.82
N THR A 209 26.22 10.86 28.38
CA THR A 209 27.67 10.59 28.45
C THR A 209 27.99 9.41 29.35
N VAL A 210 27.32 9.28 30.50
CA VAL A 210 27.47 8.12 31.40
C VAL A 210 27.05 6.84 30.69
N ALA A 211 25.93 6.89 29.96
CA ALA A 211 25.41 5.73 29.25
C ALA A 211 26.39 5.21 28.19
N ARG A 212 26.96 6.12 27.40
CA ARG A 212 27.96 5.79 26.39
C ARG A 212 29.22 5.18 27.01
N ASP A 213 29.74 5.78 28.07
CA ASP A 213 30.95 5.30 28.74
C ASP A 213 30.71 3.91 29.39
N MET A 214 29.51 3.64 29.91
CA MET A 214 29.14 2.33 30.45
C MET A 214 29.00 1.24 29.38
N ILE A 215 28.61 1.57 28.14
CA ILE A 215 28.55 0.60 27.04
C ILE A 215 29.92 0.06 26.70
N GLU A 216 31.01 0.81 26.88
CA GLU A 216 32.36 0.30 26.59
C GLU A 216 32.68 -0.98 27.39
N GLN A 217 32.03 -1.18 28.55
CA GLN A 217 32.15 -2.33 29.44
C GLN A 217 30.93 -3.26 29.37
N TRP A 218 30.16 -3.23 28.27
CA TRP A 218 28.90 -3.97 28.16
C TRP A 218 29.04 -5.47 28.41
N LYS A 219 30.19 -6.09 28.09
CA LYS A 219 30.43 -7.53 28.35
C LYS A 219 30.45 -7.88 29.83
N GLU A 220 31.00 -7.01 30.66
CA GLU A 220 31.00 -7.22 32.11
C GLU A 220 29.58 -7.09 32.66
N LEU A 221 28.82 -6.11 32.17
CA LEU A 221 27.42 -5.93 32.55
C LEU A 221 26.53 -7.06 32.03
N TRP A 222 26.81 -7.61 30.85
CA TRP A 222 26.09 -8.75 30.26
C TRP A 222 26.17 -10.00 31.14
N GLU A 223 27.33 -10.24 31.76
CA GLU A 223 27.53 -11.38 32.66
C GLU A 223 27.08 -11.09 34.10
N LEU A 224 27.42 -9.93 34.65
CA LEU A 224 27.24 -9.65 36.07
C LEU A 224 25.88 -9.00 36.41
N ASN A 225 25.29 -8.24 35.50
CA ASN A 225 24.03 -7.53 35.73
C ASN A 225 23.30 -7.16 34.42
N PRO A 226 22.70 -8.13 33.73
CA PRO A 226 22.04 -7.89 32.44
C PRO A 226 20.83 -6.94 32.56
N GLN A 227 20.18 -6.87 33.72
CA GLN A 227 19.07 -5.93 33.96
C GLN A 227 19.52 -4.47 33.91
N LEU A 228 20.70 -4.16 34.47
CA LEU A 228 21.27 -2.82 34.40
C LEU A 228 21.66 -2.45 32.97
N LEU A 229 22.24 -3.40 32.22
CA LEU A 229 22.51 -3.21 30.79
C LEU A 229 21.22 -2.99 30.00
N ALA A 230 20.14 -3.71 30.31
CA ALA A 230 18.84 -3.52 29.66
C ALA A 230 18.26 -2.12 29.91
N SER A 231 18.33 -1.64 31.16
CA SER A 231 17.86 -0.29 31.53
C SER A 231 18.67 0.80 30.82
N LEU A 232 19.98 0.59 30.71
CA LEU A 232 20.90 1.47 29.99
C LEU A 232 20.61 1.50 28.48
N MET A 233 20.45 0.34 27.84
CA MET A 233 20.18 0.23 26.41
C MET A 233 18.80 0.79 26.05
N ARG A 234 17.81 0.61 26.92
CA ARG A 234 16.49 1.20 26.76
C ARG A 234 16.54 2.73 26.76
N PHE A 235 17.32 3.33 27.65
CA PHE A 235 17.52 4.78 27.68
C PHE A 235 18.06 5.29 26.35
N LEU A 236 19.04 4.59 25.75
CA LEU A 236 19.61 4.96 24.46
C LEU A 236 18.62 4.75 23.31
N ASP A 237 17.87 3.65 23.32
CA ASP A 237 16.80 3.39 22.36
C ASP A 237 15.78 4.56 22.33
N VAL A 238 15.33 5.04 23.49
CA VAL A 238 14.44 6.21 23.58
C VAL A 238 15.09 7.50 23.06
N ILE A 239 16.38 7.72 23.29
CA ILE A 239 17.09 8.88 22.74
C ILE A 239 17.11 8.84 21.21
N TRP A 240 17.34 7.68 20.61
CA TRP A 240 17.34 7.52 19.15
C TRP A 240 15.93 7.64 18.56
N GLU A 241 14.90 7.17 19.28
CA GLU A 241 13.50 7.37 18.90
C GLU A 241 13.16 8.88 18.80
N HIS A 242 13.68 9.67 19.74
CA HIS A 242 13.58 11.13 19.75
C HIS A 242 14.76 11.83 19.06
N GLY A 243 15.45 11.13 18.15
CA GLY A 243 16.73 11.60 17.61
C GLY A 243 16.65 12.92 16.84
N HIS A 244 15.46 13.29 16.35
CA HIS A 244 15.21 14.59 15.72
C HIS A 244 15.23 15.76 16.72
N GLU A 245 14.83 15.53 17.98
CA GLU A 245 14.88 16.53 19.05
C GLU A 245 16.30 16.76 19.57
N HIS A 246 17.14 15.72 19.48
CA HIS A 246 18.51 15.70 20.01
C HIS A 246 19.58 15.65 18.91
N GLN A 247 19.25 16.10 17.71
CA GLN A 247 20.10 15.96 16.52
C GLN A 247 21.53 16.49 16.72
N LEU A 248 21.69 17.67 17.34
CA LEU A 248 23.01 18.28 17.59
C LEU A 248 23.92 17.41 18.46
N THR A 249 23.35 16.71 19.44
CA THR A 249 24.10 15.82 20.33
C THR A 249 24.42 14.50 19.61
N LEU A 250 23.44 13.93 18.91
CA LEU A 250 23.60 12.67 18.21
C LEU A 250 24.55 12.75 17.01
N ASP A 251 24.53 13.82 16.21
CA ASP A 251 25.39 13.95 15.03
C ASP A 251 26.88 13.81 15.37
N SER A 252 27.31 14.28 16.55
CA SER A 252 28.69 14.11 17.02
C SER A 252 29.09 12.67 17.38
N VAL A 253 28.10 11.83 17.69
CA VAL A 253 28.27 10.45 18.17
C VAL A 253 28.00 9.43 17.07
N ARG A 254 27.19 9.77 16.07
CA ARG A 254 26.85 8.87 14.96
C ARG A 254 28.05 8.49 14.08
N ASP A 255 29.11 9.28 14.11
CA ASP A 255 30.39 8.97 13.45
C ASP A 255 31.38 8.17 14.34
N ASP A 256 31.02 7.89 15.60
CA ASP A 256 31.88 7.17 16.54
C ASP A 256 31.91 5.66 16.28
N SER A 257 32.99 5.19 15.65
CA SER A 257 33.20 3.77 15.35
C SER A 257 33.25 2.85 16.58
N LEU A 258 33.68 3.34 17.76
CA LEU A 258 33.83 2.51 18.97
C LEU A 258 32.47 2.19 19.58
N LEU A 259 31.57 3.17 19.61
CA LEU A 259 30.19 2.97 20.02
C LEU A 259 29.51 1.92 19.14
N TRP A 260 29.57 2.10 17.81
CA TRP A 260 28.94 1.17 16.88
C TRP A 260 29.55 -0.22 16.91
N LYS A 261 30.86 -0.35 17.17
CA LYS A 261 31.48 -1.66 17.41
C LYS A 261 30.93 -2.33 18.67
N SER A 262 30.66 -1.56 19.72
CA SER A 262 30.11 -2.10 20.97
C SER A 262 28.65 -2.53 20.78
N ILE A 263 27.83 -1.69 20.13
CA ILE A 263 26.43 -2.02 19.80
C ILE A 263 26.36 -3.22 18.85
N ALA A 264 27.17 -3.26 17.79
CA ALA A 264 27.25 -4.41 16.90
C ALA A 264 27.73 -5.67 17.63
N GLY A 265 28.64 -5.54 18.60
CA GLY A 265 29.05 -6.61 19.49
C GLY A 265 27.87 -7.21 20.26
N ILE A 266 27.01 -6.36 20.84
CA ILE A 266 25.78 -6.80 21.51
C ILE A 266 24.83 -7.50 20.53
N VAL A 267 24.66 -6.97 19.31
CA VAL A 267 23.81 -7.59 18.27
C VAL A 267 24.33 -8.96 17.83
N MET A 268 25.64 -9.21 17.89
CA MET A 268 26.25 -10.47 17.47
C MET A 268 26.49 -11.45 18.62
N GLU A 269 26.33 -11.04 19.87
CA GLU A 269 26.57 -11.91 21.02
C GLU A 269 25.50 -13.00 21.10
N GLU A 270 25.93 -14.24 21.31
CA GLU A 270 25.06 -15.41 21.36
C GLU A 270 24.28 -15.45 22.69
N LEU A 271 22.96 -15.70 22.62
CA LEU A 271 22.13 -15.82 23.83
C LEU A 271 22.24 -17.18 24.53
N GLY A 272 22.69 -18.22 23.81
CA GLY A 272 22.68 -19.60 24.24
C GLY A 272 21.28 -20.25 24.16
N PRO A 273 21.13 -21.49 24.64
CA PRO A 273 19.86 -22.20 24.62
C PRO A 273 18.85 -21.57 25.59
N VAL A 274 17.57 -21.57 25.20
CA VAL A 274 16.48 -21.08 26.06
C VAL A 274 16.39 -21.96 27.32
N PRO A 275 16.42 -21.37 28.54
CA PRO A 275 16.24 -22.12 29.78
C PRO A 275 14.86 -22.80 29.88
N ASP A 276 14.76 -23.87 30.68
CA ASP A 276 13.46 -24.43 31.08
C ASP A 276 12.69 -23.39 31.91
N PHE A 277 11.36 -23.50 31.93
CA PHE A 277 10.44 -22.61 32.63
C PHE A 277 9.49 -23.32 33.59
N LYS A 278 9.48 -24.67 33.63
CA LYS A 278 8.62 -25.42 34.57
C LYS A 278 9.25 -25.45 35.95
N THR A 279 8.60 -24.78 36.90
CA THR A 279 9.08 -24.69 38.28
C THR A 279 8.87 -26.02 39.00
N GLU A 280 9.96 -26.62 39.46
CA GLU A 280 9.91 -27.87 40.23
C GLU A 280 9.92 -27.59 41.73
N ASN A 281 10.75 -26.64 42.15
CA ASN A 281 11.02 -26.34 43.54
C ASN A 281 11.26 -24.84 43.73
N PHE A 282 11.11 -24.40 44.97
CA PHE A 282 11.49 -23.06 45.38
C PHE A 282 12.82 -23.06 46.15
N VAL A 283 13.62 -22.03 45.93
CA VAL A 283 14.91 -21.80 46.59
C VAL A 283 14.85 -20.45 47.31
N GLU A 284 15.41 -20.38 48.51
CA GLU A 284 15.52 -19.13 49.25
C GLU A 284 16.79 -18.39 48.83
N PHE A 285 16.63 -17.18 48.31
CA PHE A 285 17.73 -16.29 47.93
C PHE A 285 17.49 -14.91 48.55
N GLU A 286 18.47 -14.38 49.27
CA GLU A 286 18.37 -13.08 49.96
C GLU A 286 17.14 -12.92 50.88
N GLY A 287 16.63 -14.02 51.44
CA GLY A 287 15.45 -14.04 52.32
C GLY A 287 14.11 -13.95 51.59
N VAL A 288 14.11 -14.09 50.26
CA VAL A 288 12.91 -14.20 49.43
C VAL A 288 12.89 -15.58 48.76
N GLN A 289 11.70 -16.17 48.72
CA GLN A 289 11.49 -17.46 48.08
C GLN A 289 11.29 -17.26 46.57
N HIS A 290 12.19 -17.84 45.78
CA HIS A 290 12.19 -17.77 44.32
C HIS A 290 12.03 -19.15 43.69
N SER A 291 11.53 -19.23 42.48
CA SER A 291 11.59 -20.47 41.71
C SER A 291 13.05 -20.85 41.45
N ASN A 292 13.33 -22.15 41.35
CA ASN A 292 14.67 -22.64 41.02
C ASN A 292 15.21 -22.17 39.66
N LEU A 293 14.35 -21.59 38.81
CA LEU A 293 14.66 -21.13 37.46
C LEU A 293 14.61 -19.60 37.31
N HIS A 294 14.31 -18.86 38.39
CA HIS A 294 14.13 -17.40 38.39
C HIS A 294 15.32 -16.67 37.75
N GLU A 295 16.54 -16.91 38.27
CA GLU A 295 17.73 -16.19 37.85
C GLU A 295 18.09 -16.48 36.39
N ALA A 296 18.09 -17.76 36.01
CA ALA A 296 18.42 -18.19 34.65
C ALA A 296 17.50 -17.54 33.60
N ILE A 297 16.19 -17.52 33.86
CA ILE A 297 15.20 -16.94 32.95
C ILE A 297 15.28 -15.42 32.95
N SER A 298 15.43 -14.79 34.13
CA SER A 298 15.58 -13.34 34.24
C SER A 298 16.80 -12.86 33.45
N TYR A 299 17.94 -13.53 33.60
CA TYR A 299 19.18 -13.18 32.89
C TYR A 299 19.01 -13.36 31.38
N HIS A 300 18.48 -14.50 30.94
CA HIS A 300 18.23 -14.76 29.52
C HIS A 300 17.26 -13.73 28.91
N ALA A 301 16.16 -13.40 29.59
CA ALA A 301 15.19 -12.42 29.13
C ALA A 301 15.79 -11.01 29.04
N TYR A 302 16.56 -10.56 30.04
CA TYR A 302 17.23 -9.26 29.98
C TYR A 302 18.29 -9.19 28.88
N ARG A 303 19.09 -10.25 28.67
CA ARG A 303 20.04 -10.33 27.54
C ARG A 303 19.35 -10.26 26.19
N THR A 304 18.21 -10.95 26.04
CA THR A 304 17.37 -10.90 24.84
C THR A 304 16.85 -9.48 24.57
N ILE A 305 16.37 -8.78 25.61
CA ILE A 305 15.89 -7.39 25.50
C ILE A 305 17.02 -6.40 25.20
N VAL A 306 18.21 -6.57 25.81
CA VAL A 306 19.42 -5.79 25.49
C VAL A 306 19.73 -5.87 24.00
N LYS A 307 19.69 -7.09 23.44
CA LYS A 307 19.90 -7.35 22.01
C LYS A 307 18.82 -6.68 21.17
N ALA A 308 17.56 -6.76 21.58
CA ALA A 308 16.45 -6.09 20.89
C ALA A 308 16.63 -4.57 20.81
N TYR A 309 17.02 -3.91 21.91
CA TYR A 309 17.33 -2.48 21.92
C TYR A 309 18.52 -2.14 21.03
N ALA A 310 19.58 -2.94 21.04
CA ALA A 310 20.73 -2.74 20.17
C ALA A 310 20.34 -2.76 18.67
N VAL A 311 19.51 -3.74 18.27
CA VAL A 311 18.97 -3.85 16.91
C VAL A 311 18.10 -2.64 16.55
N ARG A 312 17.23 -2.19 17.46
CA ARG A 312 16.38 -1.00 17.24
C ARG A 312 17.18 0.28 17.09
N ILE A 313 18.19 0.51 17.93
CA ILE A 313 19.07 1.69 17.83
C ILE A 313 19.75 1.74 16.45
N VAL A 314 20.28 0.61 15.96
CA VAL A 314 20.87 0.55 14.62
C VAL A 314 19.82 0.85 13.54
N SER A 315 18.62 0.27 13.66
CA SER A 315 17.51 0.54 12.73
C SER A 315 17.12 2.01 12.66
N MET A 316 17.02 2.67 13.82
CA MET A 316 16.66 4.10 13.91
C MET A 316 17.77 4.98 13.31
N ASP A 317 19.03 4.69 13.58
CA ASP A 317 20.16 5.44 13.02
C ASP A 317 20.24 5.33 11.49
N VAL A 318 20.00 4.14 10.94
CA VAL A 318 19.90 3.93 9.49
C VAL A 318 18.77 4.77 8.91
N THR A 319 17.60 4.77 9.55
CA THR A 319 16.45 5.56 9.11
C THR A 319 16.76 7.05 9.09
N MET A 320 17.34 7.59 10.16
CA MET A 320 17.76 9.00 10.24
C MET A 320 18.76 9.33 9.12
N SER A 321 19.73 8.46 8.86
CA SER A 321 20.72 8.63 7.80
C SER A 321 20.09 8.68 6.41
N LEU A 322 19.15 7.76 6.12
CA LEU A 322 18.44 7.70 4.84
C LEU A 322 17.55 8.93 4.64
N GLN A 323 16.88 9.41 5.69
CA GLN A 323 16.06 10.63 5.63
C GLN A 323 16.89 11.88 5.34
N SER A 324 18.07 12.03 5.95
CA SER A 324 19.00 13.12 5.65
C SER A 324 19.53 13.10 4.21
N GLN A 325 19.51 11.94 3.56
CA GLN A 325 20.06 11.72 2.22
C GLN A 325 19.02 11.75 1.08
N LYS A 326 17.73 12.02 1.35
CA LYS A 326 16.65 11.98 0.32
C LYS A 326 16.91 12.83 -0.93
N ASN A 327 17.76 13.87 -0.84
CA ASN A 327 18.12 14.76 -1.96
C ASN A 327 19.53 14.50 -2.54
N SER A 328 20.25 13.49 -2.04
CA SER A 328 21.59 13.14 -2.51
C SER A 328 21.55 12.28 -3.77
N LYS A 329 22.49 12.51 -4.70
CA LYS A 329 22.65 11.67 -5.91
C LYS A 329 23.31 10.32 -5.62
N THR A 330 23.93 10.15 -4.46
CA THR A 330 24.64 8.92 -4.04
C THR A 330 24.26 8.55 -2.62
N LEU A 331 23.86 7.29 -2.43
CA LEU A 331 23.47 6.74 -1.13
C LEU A 331 24.74 6.37 -0.34
N HIS A 332 24.98 7.02 0.79
CA HIS A 332 26.10 6.75 1.68
C HIS A 332 25.66 5.81 2.81
N LYS A 333 26.36 4.69 2.98
CA LYS A 333 26.12 3.71 4.04
C LYS A 333 26.54 4.30 5.40
N PRO A 334 25.65 4.36 6.41
CA PRO A 334 26.02 4.88 7.72
C PRO A 334 26.97 3.95 8.47
N THR A 335 27.70 4.50 9.46
CA THR A 335 28.66 3.74 10.29
C THR A 335 27.98 2.62 11.06
N SER A 336 26.77 2.86 11.56
CA SER A 336 25.89 1.87 12.22
C SER A 336 25.60 0.66 11.33
N TYR A 337 25.18 0.88 10.08
CA TYR A 337 24.97 -0.19 9.10
C TYR A 337 26.28 -0.93 8.79
N SER A 338 27.37 -0.17 8.59
CA SER A 338 28.67 -0.74 8.24
C SER A 338 29.19 -1.68 9.34
N ALA A 339 28.86 -1.42 10.61
CA ALA A 339 29.24 -2.25 11.74
C ALA A 339 28.56 -3.63 11.75
N ILE A 340 27.34 -3.74 11.21
CA ILE A 340 26.57 -5.00 11.16
C ILE A 340 26.50 -5.63 9.77
N GLN A 341 27.06 -4.99 8.74
CA GLN A 341 26.91 -5.40 7.34
C GLN A 341 27.33 -6.86 7.09
N ALA A 342 28.35 -7.36 7.79
CA ALA A 342 28.85 -8.72 7.64
C ALA A 342 27.81 -9.79 7.99
N ILE A 343 26.87 -9.48 8.91
CA ILE A 343 25.80 -10.40 9.32
C ILE A 343 24.98 -10.83 8.11
N PHE A 344 24.54 -9.87 7.28
CA PHE A 344 23.69 -10.15 6.11
C PHE A 344 24.37 -11.00 5.02
N GLN A 345 25.70 -11.13 5.07
CA GLN A 345 26.47 -11.90 4.10
C GLN A 345 26.67 -13.36 4.52
N SER A 346 26.45 -13.68 5.80
CA SER A 346 26.62 -15.02 6.37
C SER A 346 25.26 -15.70 6.59
N GLU A 347 24.96 -16.74 5.82
CA GLU A 347 23.69 -17.48 5.93
C GLU A 347 23.52 -18.10 7.32
N GLU A 348 24.53 -18.81 7.81
CA GLU A 348 24.53 -19.48 9.12
C GLU A 348 24.35 -18.47 10.26
N GLN A 349 25.25 -17.47 10.35
CA GLN A 349 25.21 -16.49 11.43
C GLN A 349 23.88 -15.71 11.46
N PHE A 350 23.37 -15.31 10.29
CA PHE A 350 22.13 -14.56 10.27
C PHE A 350 20.91 -15.42 10.59
N THR A 351 20.92 -16.69 10.17
CA THR A 351 19.89 -17.66 10.53
C THR A 351 19.81 -17.81 12.05
N ASP A 352 20.93 -18.03 12.72
CA ASP A 352 20.99 -18.22 14.17
C ASP A 352 20.46 -16.99 14.94
N LEU A 353 20.90 -15.79 14.53
CA LEU A 353 20.48 -14.53 15.15
C LEU A 353 18.97 -14.25 15.01
N LEU A 354 18.37 -14.64 13.89
CA LEU A 354 16.92 -14.52 13.70
C LEU A 354 16.16 -15.58 14.49
N TRP A 355 16.70 -16.79 14.62
CA TRP A 355 16.06 -17.88 15.35
C TRP A 355 15.95 -17.64 16.84
N GLU A 356 16.90 -16.93 17.44
CA GLU A 356 16.81 -16.47 18.83
C GLU A 356 15.49 -15.72 19.11
N GLY A 357 15.04 -14.89 18.16
CA GLY A 357 13.76 -14.18 18.24
C GLY A 357 12.57 -14.96 17.67
N ALA A 358 12.75 -15.72 16.58
CA ALA A 358 11.65 -16.38 15.87
C ALA A 358 11.19 -17.72 16.50
N SER A 359 11.91 -18.21 17.52
CA SER A 359 11.66 -19.50 18.18
C SER A 359 10.33 -19.59 18.95
N ARG A 360 9.93 -20.82 19.30
CA ARG A 360 8.60 -21.18 19.82
C ARG A 360 8.54 -21.31 21.35
N THR A 361 8.87 -20.30 22.14
CA THR A 361 8.94 -20.49 23.61
C THR A 361 7.61 -20.49 24.36
N TYR A 362 6.58 -19.79 23.86
CA TYR A 362 5.33 -19.65 24.60
C TYR A 362 4.51 -20.96 24.68
N ASP A 363 4.17 -21.40 25.89
CA ASP A 363 3.38 -22.61 26.13
C ASP A 363 2.00 -22.26 26.71
N PRO A 364 0.92 -22.30 25.90
CA PRO A 364 -0.42 -21.98 26.39
C PRO A 364 -0.98 -23.03 27.36
N THR A 365 -0.46 -24.26 27.36
CA THR A 365 -1.00 -25.36 28.19
C THR A 365 -0.85 -25.08 29.69
N LEU A 366 0.18 -24.32 30.08
CA LEU A 366 0.38 -23.90 31.47
C LEU A 366 -0.82 -23.13 32.04
N HIS A 367 -1.47 -22.31 31.22
CA HIS A 367 -2.65 -21.56 31.65
C HIS A 367 -3.87 -22.47 31.81
N ASP A 368 -4.06 -23.41 30.89
CA ASP A 368 -5.16 -24.37 30.94
C ASP A 368 -5.04 -25.26 32.19
N ASP A 369 -3.83 -25.78 32.46
CA ASP A 369 -3.51 -26.62 33.61
C ASP A 369 -3.76 -25.87 34.94
N LEU A 370 -3.29 -24.63 35.07
CA LEU A 370 -3.55 -23.82 36.27
C LEU A 370 -5.04 -23.53 36.45
N LEU A 371 -5.75 -23.19 35.38
CA LEU A 371 -7.18 -22.88 35.46
C LEU A 371 -8.00 -24.10 35.87
N GLU A 372 -7.68 -25.29 35.35
CA GLU A 372 -8.31 -26.54 35.77
C GLU A 372 -8.03 -26.82 37.25
N HIS A 373 -6.78 -26.68 37.69
CA HIS A 373 -6.39 -26.88 39.09
C HIS A 373 -7.10 -25.90 40.04
N LEU A 374 -7.13 -24.61 39.69
CA LEU A 374 -7.82 -23.58 40.48
C LEU A 374 -9.33 -23.82 40.53
N GLN A 375 -9.97 -24.21 39.42
CA GLN A 375 -11.41 -24.50 39.42
C GLN A 375 -11.76 -25.69 40.31
N ARG A 376 -10.89 -26.69 40.37
CA ARG A 376 -11.09 -27.92 41.15
C ARG A 376 -10.88 -27.73 42.65
N HIS A 377 -9.83 -27.01 43.05
CA HIS A 377 -9.42 -26.89 44.45
C HIS A 377 -9.74 -25.51 45.08
N PHE A 378 -9.84 -24.45 44.27
CA PHE A 378 -10.00 -23.06 44.71
C PHE A 378 -11.02 -22.27 43.87
N PRO A 379 -12.30 -22.71 43.76
CA PRO A 379 -13.26 -22.18 42.78
C PRO A 379 -13.62 -20.70 42.95
N THR A 380 -13.34 -20.10 44.11
CA THR A 380 -13.55 -18.67 44.38
C THR A 380 -12.38 -17.80 43.93
N LEU A 381 -11.24 -18.39 43.58
CA LEU A 381 -10.05 -17.67 43.14
C LEU A 381 -10.12 -17.40 41.63
N VAL A 382 -9.94 -16.14 41.25
CA VAL A 382 -9.88 -15.72 39.84
C VAL A 382 -8.49 -15.14 39.57
N LEU A 383 -7.84 -15.64 38.52
CA LEU A 383 -6.47 -15.28 38.16
C LEU A 383 -6.27 -13.76 37.94
N LYS A 384 -7.29 -13.07 37.41
CA LYS A 384 -7.27 -11.61 37.23
C LYS A 384 -7.01 -10.84 38.53
N HIS A 385 -7.39 -11.40 39.69
CA HIS A 385 -7.19 -10.73 40.96
C HIS A 385 -5.75 -10.75 41.49
N VAL A 386 -4.89 -11.59 40.92
CA VAL A 386 -3.45 -11.63 41.25
C VAL A 386 -2.60 -11.01 40.14
N GLN A 387 -3.23 -10.40 39.12
CA GLN A 387 -2.51 -9.74 38.03
C GLN A 387 -1.76 -8.50 38.52
N VAL A 388 -0.49 -8.37 38.11
CA VAL A 388 0.38 -7.22 38.38
C VAL A 388 -0.22 -5.96 37.75
N GLN A 389 -0.28 -4.88 38.51
CA GLN A 389 -0.96 -3.65 38.10
C GLN A 389 -0.01 -2.66 37.43
N GLU A 390 1.28 -2.80 37.63
CA GLU A 390 2.34 -2.02 37.02
C GLU A 390 2.31 -2.12 35.48
N PRO A 391 2.64 -1.05 34.75
CA PRO A 391 2.89 -1.10 33.31
C PRO A 391 3.99 -2.12 32.99
N THR A 392 3.90 -2.84 31.87
CA THR A 392 4.87 -3.89 31.46
C THR A 392 6.31 -3.43 31.54
N VAL A 393 6.53 -2.15 31.24
CA VAL A 393 7.79 -1.44 31.20
C VAL A 393 8.51 -1.36 32.57
N GLU A 394 7.76 -1.43 33.67
CA GLU A 394 8.30 -1.46 35.05
C GLU A 394 8.40 -2.87 35.63
N ARG A 395 7.84 -3.87 34.93
CA ARG A 395 7.80 -5.24 35.43
C ARG A 395 9.18 -5.88 35.33
N THR A 396 9.53 -6.65 36.35
CA THR A 396 10.76 -7.42 36.39
C THR A 396 10.52 -8.79 35.78
N PHE A 397 11.42 -9.25 34.91
CA PHE A 397 11.37 -10.61 34.39
C PHE A 397 11.61 -11.62 35.51
N GLY A 398 10.95 -12.78 35.40
CA GLY A 398 11.02 -13.85 36.38
C GLY A 398 9.68 -14.09 37.08
N ASP A 399 9.72 -14.28 38.39
CA ASP A 399 8.68 -14.94 39.19
C ASP A 399 7.39 -14.12 39.35
N ASP A 400 7.49 -12.79 39.29
CA ASP A 400 6.38 -11.85 39.47
C ASP A 400 6.12 -11.01 38.19
N PHE A 401 6.41 -11.56 37.01
CA PHE A 401 6.33 -10.79 35.76
C PHE A 401 4.91 -10.36 35.38
N ALA A 402 3.93 -11.27 35.31
CA ALA A 402 2.55 -10.94 34.90
C ALA A 402 1.55 -11.06 36.06
N PHE A 403 1.81 -11.98 36.99
CA PHE A 403 0.98 -12.26 38.17
C PHE A 403 1.84 -12.23 39.43
N SER A 404 1.28 -11.75 40.54
CA SER A 404 1.96 -11.66 41.83
C SER A 404 1.83 -12.97 42.60
N LEU A 405 2.95 -13.67 42.79
CA LEU A 405 3.04 -14.87 43.63
C LEU A 405 2.72 -14.57 45.09
N SER A 406 3.21 -13.44 45.60
CA SER A 406 2.94 -13.03 46.99
C SER A 406 1.45 -12.81 47.25
N THR A 407 0.73 -12.19 46.30
CA THR A 407 -0.72 -12.01 46.39
C THR A 407 -1.46 -13.35 46.31
N LEU A 408 -1.02 -14.27 45.45
CA LEU A 408 -1.59 -15.61 45.38
C LEU A 408 -1.39 -16.37 46.70
N HIS A 409 -0.16 -16.38 47.22
CA HIS A 409 0.18 -17.05 48.47
C HIS A 409 -0.67 -16.53 49.64
N GLN A 410 -0.82 -15.20 49.76
CA GLN A 410 -1.68 -14.59 50.79
C GLN A 410 -3.15 -15.04 50.70
N ARG A 411 -3.67 -15.20 49.47
CA ARG A 411 -5.05 -15.66 49.24
C ARG A 411 -5.22 -17.15 49.51
N LEU A 412 -4.16 -17.93 49.34
CA LEU A 412 -4.16 -19.39 49.57
C LEU A 412 -3.79 -19.77 51.00
N LEU A 413 -3.26 -18.84 51.81
CA LEU A 413 -2.90 -19.06 53.21
C LEU A 413 -3.99 -19.75 54.05
N PRO A 414 -5.30 -19.45 53.90
CA PRO A 414 -6.35 -20.14 54.66
C PRO A 414 -6.46 -21.64 54.36
N PHE A 415 -5.95 -22.11 53.21
CA PHE A 415 -6.06 -23.49 52.74
C PHE A 415 -4.82 -24.34 53.05
N LEU A 416 -3.75 -23.74 53.57
CA LEU A 416 -2.46 -24.40 53.79
C LEU A 416 -2.55 -25.65 54.69
N GLY A 417 -3.50 -25.65 55.63
CA GLY A 417 -3.69 -26.76 56.57
C GLY A 417 -4.40 -27.98 55.99
N SER A 418 -5.25 -27.81 54.98
CA SER A 418 -6.09 -28.90 54.41
C SER A 418 -5.71 -29.29 52.98
N LEU A 419 -5.15 -28.36 52.21
CA LEU A 419 -4.82 -28.51 50.79
C LEU A 419 -3.37 -28.07 50.53
N GLY A 420 -2.46 -28.30 51.47
CA GLY A 420 -1.08 -27.79 51.42
C GLY A 420 -0.33 -28.12 50.12
N ASP A 421 -0.43 -29.37 49.65
CA ASP A 421 0.20 -29.82 48.41
C ASP A 421 -0.41 -29.12 47.18
N ASP A 422 -1.74 -28.93 47.16
CA ASP A 422 -2.43 -28.23 46.07
C ASP A 422 -2.09 -26.73 46.03
N VAL A 423 -1.81 -26.13 47.20
CA VAL A 423 -1.34 -24.74 47.30
C VAL A 423 0.08 -24.61 46.75
N ASP A 424 0.99 -25.52 47.09
CA ASP A 424 2.35 -25.54 46.54
C ASP A 424 2.32 -25.72 45.02
N GLU A 425 1.50 -26.65 44.51
CA GLU A 425 1.34 -26.88 43.08
C GLU A 425 0.77 -25.64 42.36
N ALA A 426 -0.23 -24.97 42.93
CA ALA A 426 -0.77 -23.74 42.35
C ALA A 426 0.29 -22.61 42.25
N LEU A 427 1.17 -22.51 43.25
CA LEU A 427 2.27 -21.53 43.24
C LEU A 427 3.31 -21.87 42.17
N LYS A 428 3.69 -23.15 42.02
CA LYS A 428 4.62 -23.62 40.97
C LYS A 428 4.05 -23.44 39.56
N MET A 429 2.77 -23.70 39.37
CA MET A 429 2.10 -23.46 38.09
C MET A 429 2.06 -21.96 37.76
N LEU A 430 1.74 -21.09 38.72
CA LEU A 430 1.74 -19.64 38.49
C LEU A 430 3.15 -19.10 38.21
N SER A 431 4.18 -19.56 38.93
CA SER A 431 5.55 -19.15 38.66
C SER A 431 5.96 -19.60 37.26
N SER A 432 5.66 -20.84 36.86
CA SER A 432 5.95 -21.34 35.52
C SER A 432 5.31 -20.50 34.40
N ILE A 433 4.08 -20.00 34.61
CA ILE A 433 3.43 -19.06 33.71
C ILE A 433 4.21 -17.75 33.62
N ASN A 434 4.60 -17.14 34.75
CA ASN A 434 5.35 -15.88 34.75
C ASN A 434 6.72 -16.02 34.08
N LEU A 435 7.40 -17.13 34.31
CA LEU A 435 8.66 -17.50 33.68
C LEU A 435 8.51 -17.64 32.16
N ASN A 436 7.50 -18.37 31.70
CA ASN A 436 7.22 -18.55 30.27
C ASN A 436 6.83 -17.23 29.58
N LEU A 437 6.02 -16.39 30.25
CA LEU A 437 5.63 -15.07 29.75
C LEU A 437 6.83 -14.10 29.68
N SER A 438 7.77 -14.20 30.61
CA SER A 438 9.02 -13.40 30.58
C SER A 438 9.83 -13.69 29.32
N LEU A 439 10.02 -14.98 29.00
CA LEU A 439 10.71 -15.42 27.78
C LEU A 439 9.95 -15.00 26.51
N ALA A 440 8.64 -15.26 26.46
CA ALA A 440 7.81 -14.94 25.30
C ALA A 440 7.79 -13.44 25.00
N HIS A 441 7.72 -12.59 26.03
CA HIS A 441 7.75 -11.13 25.87
C HIS A 441 9.10 -10.64 25.33
N ALA A 442 10.20 -11.13 25.91
CA ALA A 442 11.54 -10.76 25.48
C ALA A 442 11.80 -11.16 24.02
N GLN A 443 11.44 -12.39 23.65
CA GLN A 443 11.62 -12.88 22.29
C GLN A 443 10.75 -12.15 21.27
N THR A 444 9.47 -11.91 21.57
CA THR A 444 8.58 -11.15 20.68
C THR A 444 9.14 -9.75 20.40
N THR A 445 9.70 -9.11 21.42
CA THR A 445 10.36 -7.79 21.30
C THR A 445 11.60 -7.88 20.40
N LEU A 446 12.40 -8.94 20.51
CA LEU A 446 13.55 -9.18 19.61
C LEU A 446 13.10 -9.46 18.17
N THR A 447 12.03 -10.24 17.96
CA THR A 447 11.46 -10.46 16.62
C THR A 447 11.05 -9.15 15.96
N GLN A 448 10.37 -8.27 16.71
CA GLN A 448 9.92 -6.96 16.23
C GLN A 448 11.11 -6.04 15.93
N ALA A 449 12.17 -6.08 16.75
CA ALA A 449 13.39 -5.33 16.49
C ALA A 449 14.04 -5.76 15.15
N TRP A 450 14.16 -7.06 14.90
CA TRP A 450 14.67 -7.57 13.63
C TRP A 450 13.78 -7.21 12.44
N GLN A 451 12.46 -7.32 12.58
CA GLN A 451 11.50 -6.87 11.57
C GLN A 451 11.73 -5.40 11.22
N GLN A 452 11.82 -4.53 12.24
CA GLN A 452 12.05 -3.10 12.05
C GLN A 452 13.36 -2.86 11.32
N LEU A 453 14.47 -3.49 11.75
CA LEU A 453 15.76 -3.34 11.08
C LEU A 453 15.69 -3.74 9.61
N MET A 454 15.12 -4.91 9.28
CA MET A 454 15.01 -5.39 7.90
C MET A 454 14.24 -4.42 7.00
N ALA A 455 13.12 -3.88 7.49
CA ALA A 455 12.35 -2.87 6.77
C ALA A 455 13.19 -1.62 6.46
N GLN A 456 14.01 -1.16 7.40
CA GLN A 456 14.81 0.06 7.23
C GLN A 456 16.09 -0.14 6.41
N VAL A 457 16.73 -1.32 6.47
CA VAL A 457 17.95 -1.58 5.68
C VAL A 457 17.66 -2.00 4.24
N THR A 458 16.40 -2.29 3.88
CA THR A 458 15.98 -2.70 2.53
C THR A 458 16.60 -1.85 1.40
N PRO A 459 16.61 -0.50 1.44
CA PRO A 459 17.23 0.32 0.39
C PRO A 459 18.75 0.12 0.24
N LEU A 460 19.43 -0.32 1.31
CA LEU A 460 20.88 -0.57 1.33
C LEU A 460 21.25 -1.99 0.88
N LEU A 461 20.34 -2.96 1.06
CA LEU A 461 20.53 -4.35 0.64
C LEU A 461 20.19 -4.57 -0.85
N ARG A 462 19.29 -3.74 -1.41
CA ARG A 462 18.86 -3.87 -2.81
C ARG A 462 20.06 -3.76 -3.78
N GLY A 463 20.31 -4.85 -4.50
CA GLY A 463 21.36 -4.95 -5.52
C GLY A 463 22.49 -5.93 -5.19
N GLU A 464 22.62 -6.36 -3.93
CA GLU A 464 23.61 -7.36 -3.51
C GLU A 464 23.05 -8.80 -3.70
N ARG A 465 23.50 -9.51 -4.73
CA ARG A 465 22.96 -10.85 -5.10
C ARG A 465 23.17 -11.92 -4.02
N THR A 466 24.27 -11.87 -3.28
CA THR A 466 24.59 -12.85 -2.24
C THR A 466 23.63 -12.76 -1.06
N VAL A 467 23.33 -11.54 -0.61
CA VAL A 467 22.38 -11.27 0.47
C VAL A 467 20.99 -11.79 0.12
N ARG A 468 20.54 -11.60 -1.12
CA ARG A 468 19.23 -12.12 -1.55
C ARG A 468 19.11 -13.63 -1.38
N ALA A 469 20.11 -14.40 -1.83
CA ALA A 469 20.08 -15.86 -1.70
C ALA A 469 19.99 -16.29 -0.23
N THR A 470 20.77 -15.63 0.64
CA THR A 470 20.70 -15.81 2.09
C THR A 470 19.29 -15.52 2.63
N LEU A 471 18.69 -14.38 2.28
CA LEU A 471 17.35 -14.00 2.73
C LEU A 471 16.26 -14.98 2.27
N MET A 472 16.35 -15.51 1.06
CA MET A 472 15.38 -16.49 0.54
C MET A 472 15.48 -17.82 1.29
N SER A 473 16.69 -18.32 1.55
CA SER A 473 16.92 -19.53 2.35
C SER A 473 16.36 -19.37 3.78
N ILE A 474 16.65 -18.24 4.43
CA ILE A 474 16.12 -17.92 5.76
C ILE A 474 14.59 -17.83 5.74
N ALA A 475 14.01 -17.18 4.75
CA ALA A 475 12.56 -17.08 4.61
C ALA A 475 11.90 -18.47 4.46
N ALA A 476 12.53 -19.38 3.70
CA ALA A 476 12.08 -20.76 3.60
C ALA A 476 12.12 -21.48 4.96
N SER A 477 13.19 -21.34 5.73
CA SER A 477 13.34 -21.95 7.06
C SER A 477 12.35 -21.39 8.09
N ILE A 478 12.21 -20.07 8.20
CA ILE A 478 11.27 -19.44 9.14
C ILE A 478 9.82 -19.77 8.77
N SER A 479 9.49 -19.76 7.48
CA SER A 479 8.13 -20.08 7.02
C SER A 479 7.72 -21.53 7.31
N GLU A 480 8.64 -22.48 7.26
CA GLU A 480 8.39 -23.89 7.62
C GLU A 480 7.88 -23.98 9.06
N ASP A 481 8.55 -23.26 9.96
CA ASP A 481 8.19 -23.27 11.37
C ASP A 481 6.91 -22.48 11.67
N ILE A 482 6.63 -21.40 10.94
CA ILE A 482 5.36 -20.69 11.05
C ILE A 482 4.21 -21.60 10.56
N ALA A 483 4.39 -22.30 9.44
CA ALA A 483 3.40 -23.22 8.88
C ALA A 483 3.10 -24.39 9.84
N GLY A 484 4.12 -24.87 10.57
CA GLY A 484 4.01 -25.95 11.55
C GLY A 484 3.38 -25.57 12.89
N GLU A 485 2.86 -24.35 13.07
CA GLU A 485 2.21 -23.94 14.32
C GLU A 485 0.90 -24.72 14.55
N LYS A 486 0.73 -25.28 15.76
CA LYS A 486 -0.43 -26.08 16.13
C LYS A 486 -1.14 -25.54 17.38
N ARG A 487 -0.49 -24.63 18.12
CA ARG A 487 -1.01 -24.04 19.35
C ARG A 487 -2.06 -22.98 19.02
N ARG A 488 -3.03 -22.85 19.94
CA ARG A 488 -4.15 -21.90 19.85
C ARG A 488 -4.06 -20.90 21.00
N GLY A 489 -4.83 -19.83 20.92
CA GLY A 489 -4.92 -18.81 21.96
C GLY A 489 -4.42 -17.46 21.45
N ASP A 490 -4.91 -16.41 22.11
CA ASP A 490 -4.73 -15.03 21.67
C ASP A 490 -3.25 -14.59 21.70
N MET A 491 -2.53 -14.93 22.77
CA MET A 491 -1.09 -14.68 22.89
C MET A 491 -0.28 -15.40 21.80
N VAL A 492 -0.67 -16.63 21.42
CA VAL A 492 -0.05 -17.34 20.30
C VAL A 492 -0.28 -16.57 18.99
N SER A 493 -1.47 -15.99 18.79
CA SER A 493 -1.76 -15.16 17.62
C SER A 493 -0.92 -13.87 17.60
N THR A 494 -0.64 -13.25 18.75
CA THR A 494 0.29 -12.10 18.84
C THR A 494 1.71 -12.51 18.43
N VAL A 495 2.23 -13.63 18.95
CA VAL A 495 3.54 -14.16 18.56
C VAL A 495 3.57 -14.53 17.07
N HIS A 496 2.49 -15.15 16.58
CA HIS A 496 2.33 -15.52 15.17
C HIS A 496 2.37 -14.30 14.24
N HIS A 497 1.68 -13.21 14.62
CA HIS A 497 1.74 -11.93 13.91
C HIS A 497 3.18 -11.42 13.80
N SER A 498 3.93 -11.34 14.91
CA SER A 498 5.32 -10.84 14.88
C SER A 498 6.24 -11.70 14.01
N ARG A 499 6.06 -13.02 14.03
CA ARG A 499 6.83 -13.95 13.18
C ARG A 499 6.49 -13.81 11.68
N LEU A 500 5.20 -13.65 11.35
CA LEU A 500 4.76 -13.35 9.99
C LEU A 500 5.30 -12.01 9.50
N SER A 501 5.30 -10.98 10.35
CA SER A 501 5.82 -9.65 10.00
C SER A 501 7.33 -9.69 9.73
N LEU A 502 8.09 -10.48 10.50
CA LEU A 502 9.51 -10.72 10.20
C LEU A 502 9.68 -11.43 8.84
N LEU A 503 8.90 -12.47 8.57
CA LEU A 503 8.92 -13.16 7.26
C LEU A 503 8.63 -12.19 6.11
N LEU A 504 7.61 -11.33 6.26
CA LEU A 504 7.31 -10.30 5.26
C LEU A 504 8.50 -9.35 5.03
N ALA A 505 9.12 -8.85 6.10
CA ALA A 505 10.28 -7.96 5.99
C ALA A 505 11.48 -8.61 5.27
N LEU A 506 11.68 -9.92 5.47
CA LEU A 506 12.68 -10.70 4.72
C LEU A 506 12.35 -10.78 3.22
N LEU A 507 11.08 -11.00 2.86
CA LEU A 507 10.64 -11.06 1.46
C LEU A 507 10.75 -9.70 0.76
N GLU A 508 10.37 -8.63 1.44
CA GLU A 508 10.52 -7.25 0.95
C GLU A 508 11.99 -6.88 0.70
N SER A 509 12.88 -7.38 1.57
CA SER A 509 14.33 -7.18 1.47
C SER A 509 14.99 -8.03 0.39
N ALA A 510 14.56 -9.29 0.22
CA ALA A 510 15.09 -10.19 -0.80
C ALA A 510 14.80 -9.67 -2.21
N TRP A 511 13.62 -9.07 -2.41
CA TRP A 511 13.13 -8.53 -3.68
C TRP A 511 13.06 -9.57 -4.82
N PHE A 512 12.30 -9.28 -5.86
CA PHE A 512 12.14 -10.19 -7.00
C PHE A 512 13.29 -10.06 -7.99
N SER A 513 13.73 -11.21 -8.53
CA SER A 513 14.66 -11.23 -9.64
C SER A 513 14.03 -11.78 -10.91
N SER A 514 14.59 -11.32 -12.03
CA SER A 514 14.45 -11.98 -13.33
C SER A 514 15.53 -13.04 -13.57
N ALA A 515 16.50 -13.21 -12.65
CA ALA A 515 17.71 -14.00 -12.87
C ALA A 515 17.96 -15.11 -11.82
N ASP A 516 16.93 -15.57 -11.09
CA ASP A 516 17.06 -16.62 -10.08
C ASP A 516 17.59 -17.94 -10.66
N LYS A 517 18.46 -18.64 -9.90
CA LYS A 517 19.07 -19.92 -10.33
C LYS A 517 19.10 -20.97 -9.22
N GLY A 518 18.83 -22.23 -9.59
CA GLY A 518 19.12 -23.42 -8.77
C GLY A 518 18.53 -23.36 -7.36
N LYS A 519 19.41 -23.23 -6.35
CA LYS A 519 19.07 -23.15 -4.92
C LYS A 519 18.01 -22.09 -4.62
N GLU A 520 18.10 -20.90 -5.22
CA GLU A 520 17.11 -19.83 -4.98
C GLU A 520 15.68 -20.21 -5.43
N VAL A 521 15.57 -21.03 -6.49
CA VAL A 521 14.28 -21.54 -6.97
C VAL A 521 13.77 -22.64 -6.04
N GLU A 522 14.65 -23.48 -5.49
CA GLU A 522 14.31 -24.51 -4.50
C GLU A 522 13.82 -23.91 -3.18
N ASP A 523 14.53 -22.88 -2.67
CA ASP A 523 14.16 -22.14 -1.47
C ASP A 523 12.80 -21.45 -1.66
N PHE A 524 12.58 -20.80 -2.81
CA PHE A 524 11.28 -20.19 -3.13
C PHE A 524 10.15 -21.23 -3.22
N VAL A 525 10.39 -22.40 -3.81
CA VAL A 525 9.37 -23.46 -3.89
C VAL A 525 9.04 -24.01 -2.49
N SER A 526 10.04 -24.13 -1.63
CA SER A 526 9.85 -24.50 -0.22
C SER A 526 9.01 -23.46 0.52
N LEU A 527 9.35 -22.17 0.35
CA LEU A 527 8.53 -21.06 0.84
C LEU A 527 7.09 -21.13 0.32
N ALA A 528 6.86 -21.42 -0.96
CA ALA A 528 5.51 -21.53 -1.53
C ALA A 528 4.69 -22.66 -0.87
N GLN A 529 5.32 -23.81 -0.58
CA GLN A 529 4.69 -24.91 0.16
C GLN A 529 4.37 -24.50 1.61
N ASN A 530 5.26 -23.77 2.25
CA ASN A 530 5.07 -23.28 3.62
C ASN A 530 3.96 -22.23 3.69
N VAL A 531 3.89 -21.30 2.73
CA VAL A 531 2.82 -20.29 2.63
C VAL A 531 1.46 -20.96 2.46
N ARG A 532 1.36 -22.04 1.67
CA ARG A 532 0.15 -22.87 1.63
C ARG A 532 -0.21 -23.39 3.02
N GLY A 533 0.76 -23.93 3.76
CA GLY A 533 0.57 -24.41 5.13
C GLY A 533 0.11 -23.32 6.11
N ILE A 534 0.65 -22.10 5.98
CA ILE A 534 0.24 -20.92 6.76
C ILE A 534 -1.21 -20.56 6.48
N VAL A 535 -1.59 -20.45 5.19
CA VAL A 535 -2.96 -20.11 4.77
C VAL A 535 -3.97 -21.16 5.24
N GLN A 536 -3.60 -22.44 5.21
CA GLN A 536 -4.46 -23.56 5.61
C GLN A 536 -4.38 -23.90 7.10
N ASN A 537 -3.70 -23.08 7.92
CA ASN A 537 -3.47 -23.39 9.32
C ASN A 537 -4.77 -23.26 10.14
N ASN A 538 -5.24 -24.38 10.71
CA ASN A 538 -6.46 -24.39 11.52
C ASN A 538 -6.27 -23.81 12.93
N ALA A 539 -5.06 -23.86 13.48
CA ALA A 539 -4.77 -23.33 14.81
C ALA A 539 -4.67 -21.80 14.78
N GLN A 540 -4.03 -21.26 13.75
CA GLN A 540 -3.86 -19.84 13.47
C GLN A 540 -4.60 -19.47 12.16
N SER A 541 -5.92 -19.59 12.19
CA SER A 541 -6.76 -19.40 10.98
C SER A 541 -6.82 -17.93 10.55
N PRO A 542 -6.42 -17.58 9.31
CA PRO A 542 -6.59 -16.22 8.79
C PRO A 542 -8.06 -15.76 8.78
N ALA A 543 -9.02 -16.68 8.59
CA ALA A 543 -10.45 -16.37 8.63
C ALA A 543 -10.89 -15.82 10.00
N LYS A 544 -10.36 -16.35 11.10
CA LYS A 544 -10.61 -15.79 12.45
C LYS A 544 -10.04 -14.39 12.59
N SER A 545 -8.92 -14.12 11.92
CA SER A 545 -8.31 -12.80 11.90
C SER A 545 -9.15 -11.77 11.14
N PHE A 546 -9.76 -12.13 10.01
CA PHE A 546 -10.73 -11.25 9.31
C PHE A 546 -11.99 -10.98 10.13
N LEU A 547 -12.48 -11.97 10.88
CA LEU A 547 -13.67 -11.84 11.71
C LEU A 547 -13.44 -11.07 13.03
N GLY A 548 -12.23 -10.53 13.26
CA GLY A 548 -11.89 -9.82 14.50
C GLY A 548 -11.92 -10.71 15.75
N GLN A 549 -11.76 -12.03 15.59
CA GLN A 549 -11.79 -13.01 16.70
C GLN A 549 -10.42 -13.18 17.38
N VAL A 550 -9.41 -12.43 16.95
CA VAL A 550 -8.06 -12.38 17.53
C VAL A 550 -7.73 -10.93 17.86
N SER A 551 -7.00 -10.68 18.95
CA SER A 551 -6.69 -9.32 19.40
C SER A 551 -5.77 -8.57 18.44
N VAL A 552 -4.81 -9.28 17.83
CA VAL A 552 -3.86 -8.72 16.86
C VAL A 552 -4.14 -9.33 15.49
N PRO A 553 -4.77 -8.58 14.56
CA PRO A 553 -5.03 -9.09 13.23
C PRO A 553 -3.71 -9.33 12.48
N PHE A 554 -3.60 -10.49 11.82
CA PHE A 554 -2.42 -10.88 11.04
C PHE A 554 -2.75 -11.21 9.58
N HIS A 555 -4.02 -11.21 9.19
CA HIS A 555 -4.45 -11.53 7.83
C HIS A 555 -3.85 -10.59 6.77
N ARG A 556 -3.69 -9.29 7.06
CA ARG A 556 -3.04 -8.33 6.14
C ARG A 556 -1.61 -8.76 5.79
N VAL A 557 -0.84 -9.18 6.80
CA VAL A 557 0.54 -9.66 6.62
C VAL A 557 0.56 -10.95 5.80
N VAL A 558 -0.38 -11.86 6.04
CA VAL A 558 -0.53 -13.09 5.23
C VAL A 558 -0.86 -12.78 3.77
N LEU A 559 -1.78 -11.83 3.51
CA LEU A 559 -2.12 -11.39 2.15
C LEU A 559 -0.94 -10.73 1.45
N GLN A 560 -0.14 -9.92 2.15
CA GLN A 560 1.08 -9.32 1.61
C GLN A 560 2.10 -10.41 1.24
N ILE A 561 2.36 -11.38 2.11
CA ILE A 561 3.22 -12.54 1.81
C ILE A 561 2.70 -13.30 0.59
N ALA A 562 1.39 -13.55 0.52
CA ALA A 562 0.73 -14.20 -0.61
C ALA A 562 0.91 -13.41 -1.92
N TYR A 563 0.73 -12.09 -1.88
CA TYR A 563 0.98 -11.20 -3.01
C TYR A 563 2.44 -11.31 -3.48
N PHE A 564 3.40 -11.29 -2.55
CA PHE A 564 4.80 -11.40 -2.91
C PHE A 564 5.10 -12.75 -3.58
N CYS A 565 4.60 -13.85 -3.00
CA CYS A 565 4.81 -15.19 -3.54
C CYS A 565 4.14 -15.39 -4.91
N ALA A 566 2.91 -14.92 -5.10
CA ALA A 566 2.21 -15.00 -6.39
C ALA A 566 2.93 -14.19 -7.49
N ARG A 567 3.48 -13.02 -7.13
CA ARG A 567 4.22 -12.17 -8.07
C ARG A 567 5.52 -12.85 -8.53
N GLN A 568 6.28 -13.45 -7.61
CA GLN A 568 7.48 -14.21 -7.98
C GLN A 568 7.13 -15.48 -8.76
N GLY A 569 6.05 -16.16 -8.37
CA GLY A 569 5.53 -17.33 -9.07
C GLY A 569 5.25 -17.01 -10.54
N THR A 570 4.57 -15.89 -10.81
CA THR A 570 4.30 -15.39 -12.18
C THR A 570 5.60 -15.17 -12.95
N SER A 571 6.58 -14.48 -12.34
CA SER A 571 7.91 -14.25 -12.95
C SER A 571 8.64 -15.55 -13.31
N LEU A 572 8.55 -16.59 -12.48
CA LEU A 572 9.18 -17.88 -12.72
C LEU A 572 8.44 -18.73 -13.77
N VAL A 573 7.10 -18.72 -13.76
CA VAL A 573 6.28 -19.49 -14.71
C VAL A 573 6.45 -18.99 -16.14
N LEU A 574 6.53 -17.67 -16.33
CA LEU A 574 6.77 -17.06 -17.65
C LEU A 574 8.17 -17.37 -18.22
N ARG A 575 9.12 -17.83 -17.39
CA ARG A 575 10.48 -18.16 -17.83
C ARG A 575 10.56 -19.61 -18.35
N PRO A 576 10.95 -19.82 -19.62
CA PRO A 576 11.05 -21.16 -20.18
C PRO A 576 12.14 -21.97 -19.46
N LYS A 577 11.81 -23.20 -19.04
CA LYS A 577 12.70 -24.16 -18.34
C LYS A 577 13.18 -23.72 -16.94
N ALA A 578 12.64 -22.64 -16.36
CA ALA A 578 13.01 -22.22 -15.01
C ALA A 578 12.47 -23.17 -13.92
N LEU A 579 11.30 -23.78 -14.15
CA LEU A 579 10.63 -24.67 -13.20
C LEU A 579 10.41 -26.06 -13.80
N ASN A 580 10.58 -27.09 -12.96
CA ASN A 580 10.15 -28.46 -13.28
C ASN A 580 8.65 -28.67 -12.97
N ALA A 581 8.11 -29.84 -13.35
CA ALA A 581 6.68 -30.13 -13.18
C ALA A 581 6.22 -30.13 -11.71
N GLN A 582 7.04 -30.67 -10.81
CA GLN A 582 6.72 -30.73 -9.37
C GLN A 582 6.74 -29.34 -8.72
N GLN A 583 7.70 -28.50 -9.10
CA GLN A 583 7.79 -27.11 -8.63
C GLN A 583 6.60 -26.27 -9.11
N ARG A 584 6.17 -26.45 -10.37
CA ARG A 584 4.94 -25.81 -10.89
C ARG A 584 3.70 -26.24 -10.12
N LEU A 585 3.60 -27.53 -9.80
CA LEU A 585 2.48 -28.05 -9.02
C LEU A 585 2.45 -27.46 -7.59
N ALA A 586 3.60 -27.30 -6.95
CA ALA A 586 3.69 -26.68 -5.63
C ALA A 586 3.20 -25.22 -5.64
N ILE A 587 3.59 -24.43 -6.66
CA ILE A 587 3.11 -23.06 -6.86
C ILE A 587 1.59 -23.06 -7.12
N SER A 588 1.09 -23.98 -7.94
CA SER A 588 -0.36 -24.11 -8.21
C SER A 588 -1.16 -24.37 -6.94
N PHE A 589 -0.72 -25.31 -6.09
CA PHE A 589 -1.40 -25.60 -4.83
C PHE A 589 -1.36 -24.43 -3.83
N MET A 590 -0.29 -23.65 -3.83
CA MET A 590 -0.23 -22.40 -3.05
C MET A 590 -1.27 -21.40 -3.57
N VAL A 591 -1.33 -21.18 -4.88
CA VAL A 591 -2.27 -20.26 -5.53
C VAL A 591 -3.72 -20.67 -5.29
N GLU A 592 -4.05 -21.96 -5.36
CA GLU A 592 -5.38 -22.49 -5.02
C GLU A 592 -5.78 -22.18 -3.58
N ALA A 593 -4.88 -22.43 -2.60
CA ALA A 593 -5.16 -22.15 -1.20
C ALA A 593 -5.36 -20.64 -0.95
N ILE A 594 -4.53 -19.79 -1.58
CA ILE A 594 -4.65 -18.33 -1.51
C ILE A 594 -6.00 -17.90 -2.10
N LEU A 595 -6.39 -18.40 -3.28
CA LEU A 595 -7.65 -18.02 -3.92
C LEU A 595 -8.86 -18.40 -3.07
N ILE A 596 -8.89 -19.58 -2.44
CA ILE A 596 -9.97 -19.95 -1.52
C ILE A 596 -10.07 -18.94 -0.37
N LEU A 597 -8.94 -18.66 0.30
CA LEU A 597 -8.91 -17.69 1.39
C LEU A 597 -9.39 -16.30 0.92
N THR A 598 -8.88 -15.83 -0.21
CA THR A 598 -9.21 -14.51 -0.75
C THR A 598 -10.67 -14.41 -1.15
N ILE A 599 -11.26 -15.43 -1.78
CA ILE A 599 -12.68 -15.44 -2.16
C ILE A 599 -13.59 -15.44 -0.92
N ASP A 600 -13.28 -16.27 0.07
CA ASP A 600 -14.03 -16.34 1.32
C ASP A 600 -13.93 -15.01 2.09
N ALA A 601 -12.74 -14.41 2.15
CA ALA A 601 -12.52 -13.13 2.80
C ALA A 601 -13.15 -11.96 2.04
N LEU A 602 -13.13 -11.95 0.70
CA LEU A 602 -13.85 -10.95 -0.10
C LEU A 602 -15.34 -10.96 0.21
N ARG A 603 -15.94 -12.15 0.35
CA ARG A 603 -17.36 -12.26 0.74
C ARG A 603 -17.62 -11.61 2.09
N ILE A 604 -16.80 -11.90 3.09
CA ILE A 604 -16.89 -11.32 4.44
C ILE A 604 -16.72 -9.80 4.40
N SER A 605 -15.71 -9.31 3.68
CA SER A 605 -15.41 -7.87 3.58
C SER A 605 -16.48 -7.10 2.80
N PHE A 606 -17.07 -7.68 1.75
CA PHE A 606 -18.21 -7.07 1.06
C PHE A 606 -19.44 -6.98 1.96
N ASP A 607 -19.74 -8.03 2.75
CA ASP A 607 -20.83 -7.96 3.72
C ASP A 607 -20.57 -6.92 4.83
N ALA A 608 -19.32 -6.80 5.29
CA ALA A 608 -18.94 -5.77 6.26
C ALA A 608 -19.09 -4.35 5.68
N ALA A 609 -18.63 -4.14 4.44
CA ALA A 609 -18.72 -2.86 3.72
C ALA A 609 -20.19 -2.43 3.44
N ARG A 610 -21.13 -3.39 3.31
CA ARG A 610 -22.56 -3.10 3.19
C ARG A 610 -23.16 -2.51 4.47
N VAL A 611 -22.59 -2.82 5.64
CA VAL A 611 -23.16 -2.44 6.94
C VAL A 611 -22.55 -1.15 7.49
N LYS A 612 -21.26 -0.90 7.24
CA LYS A 612 -20.54 0.26 7.77
C LYS A 612 -19.52 0.82 6.79
N LEU A 613 -19.28 2.14 6.87
CA LEU A 613 -18.13 2.80 6.30
C LEU A 613 -16.97 2.72 7.29
N ASP A 614 -15.92 2.03 6.90
CA ASP A 614 -14.76 1.67 7.72
C ASP A 614 -13.49 1.61 6.84
N LEU A 615 -12.46 2.35 7.25
CA LEU A 615 -11.17 2.43 6.58
C LEU A 615 -10.43 1.09 6.61
N ASP A 616 -10.56 0.35 7.70
CA ASP A 616 -9.89 -0.95 7.84
C ASP A 616 -10.42 -1.95 6.82
N VAL A 617 -11.73 -1.92 6.56
CA VAL A 617 -12.36 -2.77 5.53
C VAL A 617 -11.91 -2.35 4.13
N ASP A 618 -11.68 -1.05 3.87
CA ASP A 618 -11.20 -0.56 2.56
C ASP A 618 -9.76 -1.04 2.29
N GLU A 619 -8.89 -1.00 3.31
CA GLU A 619 -7.53 -1.54 3.22
C GLU A 619 -7.52 -3.06 3.01
N ASP A 620 -8.41 -3.79 3.68
CA ASP A 620 -8.55 -5.23 3.49
C ASP A 620 -9.01 -5.55 2.07
N LEU A 621 -10.01 -4.82 1.55
CA LEU A 621 -10.51 -4.97 0.17
C LEU A 621 -9.41 -4.66 -0.86
N GLU A 622 -8.59 -3.63 -0.63
CA GLU A 622 -7.47 -3.29 -1.50
C GLU A 622 -6.50 -4.47 -1.65
N LEU A 623 -6.07 -5.07 -0.53
CA LEU A 623 -5.16 -6.21 -0.54
C LEU A 623 -5.82 -7.46 -1.14
N LEU A 624 -7.08 -7.73 -0.79
CA LEU A 624 -7.81 -8.90 -1.28
C LEU A 624 -7.99 -8.85 -2.80
N VAL A 625 -8.41 -7.71 -3.35
CA VAL A 625 -8.61 -7.54 -4.79
C VAL A 625 -7.28 -7.60 -5.54
N ALA A 626 -6.22 -7.02 -5.00
CA ALA A 626 -4.88 -7.11 -5.58
C ALA A 626 -4.36 -8.56 -5.64
N VAL A 627 -4.52 -9.32 -4.55
CA VAL A 627 -4.14 -10.75 -4.50
C VAL A 627 -5.00 -11.58 -5.45
N PHE A 628 -6.32 -11.34 -5.47
CA PHE A 628 -7.25 -12.02 -6.38
C PHE A 628 -6.87 -11.78 -7.85
N GLY A 629 -6.69 -10.52 -8.25
CA GLY A 629 -6.35 -10.16 -9.63
C GLY A 629 -5.00 -10.72 -10.08
N LEU A 630 -4.04 -10.88 -9.16
CA LEU A 630 -2.75 -11.50 -9.48
C LEU A 630 -2.85 -13.03 -9.58
N CYS A 631 -3.58 -13.67 -8.67
CA CYS A 631 -3.71 -15.14 -8.62
C CYS A 631 -4.64 -15.71 -9.70
N THR A 632 -5.50 -14.90 -10.29
CA THR A 632 -6.42 -15.30 -11.37
C THR A 632 -5.84 -15.15 -12.77
N LYS A 633 -4.66 -14.53 -12.94
CA LYS A 633 -4.01 -14.40 -14.25
C LYS A 633 -3.76 -15.78 -14.87
N LEU A 634 -4.09 -15.91 -16.15
CA LEU A 634 -3.96 -17.16 -16.90
C LEU A 634 -2.52 -17.68 -17.00
N ASP A 635 -1.53 -16.79 -16.83
CA ASP A 635 -0.12 -17.16 -16.76
C ASP A 635 0.22 -18.02 -15.54
N LEU A 636 -0.40 -17.71 -14.39
CA LEU A 636 -0.15 -18.38 -13.12
C LEU A 636 -1.16 -19.48 -12.85
N ASN A 637 -2.43 -19.27 -13.22
CA ASN A 637 -3.50 -20.24 -13.09
C ASN A 637 -4.16 -20.50 -14.46
N PRO A 638 -3.79 -21.59 -15.16
CA PRO A 638 -4.23 -21.82 -16.53
C PRO A 638 -5.71 -22.20 -16.66
N SER A 639 -6.38 -22.59 -15.58
CA SER A 639 -7.79 -23.00 -15.62
C SER A 639 -8.64 -22.21 -14.62
N PRO A 640 -9.66 -21.47 -15.09
CA PRO A 640 -10.51 -20.70 -14.19
C PRO A 640 -11.57 -21.55 -13.46
N ALA A 641 -11.76 -22.82 -13.84
CA ALA A 641 -12.87 -23.65 -13.37
C ALA A 641 -12.91 -23.81 -11.84
N PHE A 642 -11.76 -24.04 -11.21
CA PHE A 642 -11.68 -24.28 -9.76
C PHE A 642 -12.14 -23.06 -8.95
N TRP A 643 -11.52 -21.90 -9.18
CA TRP A 643 -11.81 -20.72 -8.38
C TRP A 643 -13.16 -20.09 -8.76
N LEU A 644 -13.62 -20.23 -10.00
CA LEU A 644 -14.98 -19.82 -10.38
C LEU A 644 -16.04 -20.66 -9.66
N THR A 645 -15.82 -21.97 -9.50
CA THR A 645 -16.71 -22.82 -8.71
C THR A 645 -16.79 -22.30 -7.27
N ARG A 646 -15.64 -21.92 -6.69
CA ARG A 646 -15.62 -21.34 -5.35
C ARG A 646 -16.35 -19.98 -5.28
N CYS A 647 -16.18 -19.11 -6.28
CA CYS A 647 -16.94 -17.86 -6.38
C CYS A 647 -18.46 -18.07 -6.45
N GLN A 648 -18.90 -19.17 -7.09
CA GLN A 648 -20.31 -19.55 -7.13
C GLN A 648 -20.80 -20.07 -5.78
N GLU A 649 -20.02 -20.91 -5.10
CA GLU A 649 -20.37 -21.43 -3.77
C GLU A 649 -20.50 -20.34 -2.71
N THR A 650 -19.69 -19.28 -2.80
CA THR A 650 -19.70 -18.16 -1.85
C THR A 650 -20.60 -17.00 -2.27
N ASP A 651 -21.13 -17.03 -3.50
CA ASP A 651 -21.86 -15.93 -4.13
C ASP A 651 -21.10 -14.59 -4.10
N VAL A 652 -19.75 -14.62 -4.13
CA VAL A 652 -18.92 -13.41 -3.99
C VAL A 652 -19.13 -12.37 -5.11
N ILE A 653 -19.45 -12.83 -6.32
CA ILE A 653 -19.71 -11.95 -7.47
C ILE A 653 -21.04 -11.22 -7.27
N ARG A 654 -22.09 -11.94 -6.85
CA ARG A 654 -23.38 -11.30 -6.56
C ARG A 654 -23.26 -10.32 -5.38
N ALA A 655 -22.48 -10.69 -4.37
CA ALA A 655 -22.20 -9.81 -3.23
C ALA A 655 -21.53 -8.49 -3.63
N SER A 656 -20.58 -8.53 -4.58
CA SER A 656 -19.92 -7.31 -5.07
C SER A 656 -20.86 -6.43 -5.88
N LEU A 657 -21.76 -7.02 -6.67
CA LEU A 657 -22.79 -6.30 -7.43
C LEU A 657 -23.85 -5.66 -6.50
N ASP A 658 -24.31 -6.38 -5.49
CA ASP A 658 -25.22 -5.85 -4.47
C ASP A 658 -24.59 -4.66 -3.73
N LEU A 659 -23.31 -4.80 -3.33
CA LEU A 659 -22.58 -3.71 -2.69
C LEU A 659 -22.45 -2.52 -3.65
N PHE A 660 -22.14 -2.75 -4.93
CA PHE A 660 -22.07 -1.70 -5.95
C PHE A 660 -23.37 -0.91 -6.10
N SER A 661 -24.51 -1.59 -6.10
CA SER A 661 -25.83 -0.93 -6.23
C SER A 661 -26.17 0.00 -5.06
N THR A 662 -25.55 -0.20 -3.89
CA THR A 662 -25.91 0.51 -2.64
C THR A 662 -24.81 1.40 -2.09
N MET A 663 -23.56 1.27 -2.54
CA MET A 663 -22.44 2.03 -2.02
C MET A 663 -22.43 3.49 -2.48
N ASP A 664 -21.72 4.33 -1.71
CA ASP A 664 -21.44 5.71 -2.11
C ASP A 664 -20.26 5.77 -3.07
N LEU A 665 -20.58 5.83 -4.37
CA LEU A 665 -19.61 5.89 -5.46
C LEU A 665 -18.84 7.23 -5.54
N VAL A 666 -19.34 8.29 -4.89
CA VAL A 666 -18.77 9.65 -4.99
C VAL A 666 -18.02 10.04 -3.72
N GLY A 667 -18.42 9.48 -2.56
CA GLY A 667 -17.80 9.70 -1.25
C GLY A 667 -18.39 10.89 -0.48
N PHE A 668 -19.58 11.36 -0.84
CA PHE A 668 -20.24 12.48 -0.16
C PHE A 668 -20.79 12.13 1.23
N SER A 669 -20.93 10.85 1.55
CA SER A 669 -21.33 10.36 2.86
C SER A 669 -20.31 10.73 3.94
N ASP A 670 -19.03 10.83 3.58
CA ASP A 670 -17.95 11.33 4.45
C ASP A 670 -16.96 12.20 3.68
N LEU A 671 -17.31 13.48 3.56
CA LEU A 671 -16.48 14.51 2.92
C LEU A 671 -15.10 14.68 3.58
N SER A 672 -14.96 14.35 4.88
CA SER A 672 -13.69 14.51 5.58
C SER A 672 -12.69 13.44 5.13
N THR A 673 -13.14 12.19 5.06
CA THR A 673 -12.37 11.06 4.52
C THR A 673 -12.07 11.26 3.04
N LEU A 674 -13.04 11.72 2.25
CA LEU A 674 -12.86 12.00 0.83
C LEU A 674 -11.76 13.06 0.59
N ARG A 675 -11.74 14.16 1.35
CA ARG A 675 -10.71 15.20 1.22
C ARG A 675 -9.32 14.72 1.64
N LEU A 676 -9.24 13.84 2.64
CA LEU A 676 -7.98 13.30 3.13
C LEU A 676 -7.38 12.29 2.15
N ARG A 677 -8.19 11.33 1.66
CA ARG A 677 -7.74 10.23 0.78
C ARG A 677 -7.81 10.55 -0.71
N ARG A 678 -8.57 11.57 -1.11
CA ARG A 678 -8.86 11.95 -2.50
C ARG A 678 -9.58 10.87 -3.32
N ARG A 679 -10.13 9.85 -2.66
CA ARG A 679 -10.91 8.77 -3.26
C ARG A 679 -12.01 8.30 -2.29
N PRO A 680 -13.18 7.87 -2.79
CA PRO A 680 -14.23 7.26 -1.98
C PRO A 680 -13.79 5.88 -1.49
N LEU A 681 -14.41 5.42 -0.40
CA LEU A 681 -14.19 4.06 0.11
C LEU A 681 -14.88 3.04 -0.78
N TYR A 682 -14.25 1.86 -0.93
CA TYR A 682 -14.76 0.65 -1.59
C TYR A 682 -14.93 0.70 -3.11
N ALA A 683 -15.39 1.82 -3.68
CA ALA A 683 -15.77 1.93 -5.09
C ALA A 683 -14.65 1.49 -6.04
N HIS A 684 -13.43 2.00 -5.83
CA HIS A 684 -12.27 1.62 -6.64
C HIS A 684 -11.94 0.12 -6.54
N GLN A 685 -12.07 -0.46 -5.34
CA GLN A 685 -11.74 -1.88 -5.11
C GLN A 685 -12.78 -2.80 -5.76
N VAL A 686 -14.08 -2.50 -5.63
CA VAL A 686 -15.13 -3.29 -6.27
C VAL A 686 -15.05 -3.21 -7.79
N LEU A 687 -14.81 -2.03 -8.35
CA LEU A 687 -14.61 -1.87 -9.79
C LEU A 687 -13.35 -2.59 -10.28
N SER A 688 -12.26 -2.57 -9.52
CA SER A 688 -11.05 -3.33 -9.83
C SER A 688 -11.28 -4.84 -9.81
N PHE A 689 -12.11 -5.32 -8.88
CA PHE A 689 -12.55 -6.72 -8.83
C PHE A 689 -13.36 -7.10 -10.08
N HIS A 690 -14.32 -6.27 -10.49
CA HIS A 690 -15.09 -6.49 -11.72
C HIS A 690 -14.20 -6.46 -12.96
N THR A 691 -13.22 -5.56 -13.04
CA THR A 691 -12.23 -5.50 -14.13
C THR A 691 -11.40 -6.79 -14.21
N ALA A 692 -10.96 -7.33 -13.06
CA ALA A 692 -10.22 -8.59 -13.02
C ALA A 692 -11.05 -9.78 -13.55
N LEU A 693 -12.36 -9.82 -13.25
CA LEU A 693 -13.28 -10.83 -13.78
C LEU A 693 -13.53 -10.64 -15.28
N ALA A 694 -13.75 -9.41 -15.73
CA ALA A 694 -14.07 -9.11 -17.12
C ALA A 694 -12.93 -9.45 -18.10
N GLY A 695 -11.68 -9.50 -17.62
CA GLY A 695 -10.52 -9.89 -18.42
C GLY A 695 -10.39 -11.39 -18.71
N ILE A 696 -11.23 -12.25 -18.12
CA ILE A 696 -11.19 -13.71 -18.29
C ILE A 696 -12.54 -14.20 -18.81
N THR A 697 -12.57 -14.82 -19.99
CA THR A 697 -13.81 -15.20 -20.69
C THR A 697 -14.84 -15.93 -19.82
N ALA A 698 -14.45 -17.00 -19.12
CA ALA A 698 -15.39 -17.77 -18.28
C ALA A 698 -15.90 -16.96 -17.07
N ALA A 699 -15.11 -16.00 -16.57
CA ALA A 699 -15.50 -15.14 -15.47
C ALA A 699 -16.39 -13.99 -15.93
N ALA A 700 -16.12 -13.44 -17.12
CA ALA A 700 -16.97 -12.46 -17.80
C ALA A 700 -18.37 -13.02 -18.08
N GLU A 701 -18.47 -14.27 -18.54
CA GLU A 701 -19.75 -14.98 -18.69
C GLU A 701 -20.50 -15.10 -17.37
N ARG A 702 -19.77 -15.40 -16.29
CA ARG A 702 -20.40 -15.46 -14.97
C ARG A 702 -20.87 -14.09 -14.49
N LEU A 703 -20.07 -13.05 -14.67
CA LEU A 703 -20.41 -11.67 -14.32
C LEU A 703 -21.64 -11.17 -15.08
N ALA A 704 -21.74 -11.50 -16.38
CA ALA A 704 -22.93 -11.26 -17.19
C ALA A 704 -24.15 -12.03 -16.66
N SER A 705 -23.99 -13.31 -16.36
CA SER A 705 -25.06 -14.18 -15.84
C SER A 705 -25.60 -13.73 -14.48
N ASP A 706 -24.75 -13.15 -13.62
CA ASP A 706 -25.13 -12.57 -12.33
C ASP A 706 -25.68 -11.12 -12.47
N SER A 707 -25.98 -10.67 -13.70
CA SER A 707 -26.69 -9.41 -14.01
C SER A 707 -25.93 -8.13 -13.69
N VAL A 708 -24.64 -8.06 -14.07
CA VAL A 708 -23.81 -6.85 -13.89
C VAL A 708 -24.45 -5.57 -14.44
N LEU A 709 -25.16 -5.64 -15.57
CA LEU A 709 -25.82 -4.48 -16.18
C LEU A 709 -26.99 -3.97 -15.33
N ALA A 710 -27.71 -4.85 -14.63
CA ALA A 710 -28.76 -4.45 -13.71
C ALA A 710 -28.17 -3.61 -12.56
N ALA A 711 -27.12 -4.09 -11.90
CA ALA A 711 -26.42 -3.35 -10.85
C ALA A 711 -25.82 -2.01 -11.35
N TYR A 712 -25.33 -1.99 -12.59
CA TYR A 712 -24.80 -0.79 -13.23
C TYR A 712 -25.87 0.20 -13.68
N SER A 713 -27.12 -0.23 -13.80
CA SER A 713 -28.28 0.63 -14.10
C SER A 713 -29.07 1.10 -12.88
N ASP A 714 -28.91 0.38 -11.76
CA ASP A 714 -29.59 0.62 -10.48
C ASP A 714 -28.55 0.95 -9.39
N ASN A 715 -28.01 2.15 -9.45
CA ASN A 715 -27.08 2.68 -8.44
C ASN A 715 -27.25 4.21 -8.31
N PRO A 716 -26.69 4.82 -7.25
CA PRO A 716 -26.84 6.25 -7.00
C PRO A 716 -26.27 7.17 -8.11
N LEU A 717 -25.38 6.66 -8.98
CA LEU A 717 -24.78 7.42 -10.07
C LEU A 717 -25.65 7.42 -11.33
N SER A 718 -26.53 6.42 -11.51
CA SER A 718 -27.30 6.20 -12.73
C SER A 718 -28.17 7.39 -13.14
N ASP A 719 -28.81 8.08 -12.20
CA ASP A 719 -29.67 9.23 -12.52
C ASP A 719 -28.87 10.45 -13.00
N ALA A 720 -27.67 10.65 -12.47
CA ALA A 720 -26.77 11.70 -12.93
C ALA A 720 -26.18 11.39 -14.32
N ILE A 721 -25.89 10.11 -14.61
CA ILE A 721 -25.47 9.67 -15.96
C ILE A 721 -26.61 9.88 -16.97
N LYS A 722 -27.84 9.47 -16.63
CA LYS A 722 -29.03 9.68 -17.49
C LYS A 722 -29.23 11.14 -17.85
N ALA A 723 -28.94 12.06 -16.92
CA ALA A 723 -29.07 13.50 -17.14
C ALA A 723 -27.86 14.15 -17.83
N GLY A 724 -26.79 13.38 -18.15
CA GLY A 724 -25.57 13.93 -18.74
C GLY A 724 -24.78 14.86 -17.80
N SER A 725 -24.94 14.69 -16.48
CA SER A 725 -24.42 15.61 -15.45
C SER A 725 -23.19 15.06 -14.71
N ILE A 726 -22.47 14.10 -15.29
CA ILE A 726 -21.22 13.60 -14.70
C ILE A 726 -20.06 14.49 -15.14
N ASP A 727 -19.65 15.38 -14.24
CA ASP A 727 -18.53 16.28 -14.50
C ASP A 727 -17.18 15.66 -14.15
N VAL A 728 -16.18 16.08 -14.91
CA VAL A 728 -14.79 15.63 -14.78
C VAL A 728 -14.13 16.19 -13.50
N VAL A 729 -14.59 17.36 -13.03
CA VAL A 729 -14.06 18.07 -11.86
C VAL A 729 -15.17 18.22 -10.83
N LEU A 730 -14.80 18.11 -9.55
CA LEU A 730 -15.67 18.36 -8.39
C LEU A 730 -15.13 19.54 -7.58
N ALA A 731 -16.03 20.42 -7.14
CA ALA A 731 -15.65 21.61 -6.37
C ALA A 731 -15.02 21.24 -5.01
N GLU A 732 -15.43 20.11 -4.44
CA GLU A 732 -14.97 19.58 -3.16
C GLU A 732 -13.55 19.00 -3.21
N LEU A 733 -13.06 18.68 -4.42
CA LEU A 733 -11.74 18.08 -4.69
C LEU A 733 -11.00 18.88 -5.78
N PRO A 734 -10.55 20.11 -5.47
CA PRO A 734 -9.84 20.93 -6.46
C PRO A 734 -8.48 20.30 -6.81
N GLY A 735 -8.22 20.15 -8.10
CA GLY A 735 -6.95 19.59 -8.60
C GLY A 735 -6.90 18.06 -8.63
N GLU A 736 -8.05 17.38 -8.50
CA GLU A 736 -8.20 15.93 -8.60
C GLU A 736 -9.35 15.57 -9.57
N ARG A 737 -9.32 14.35 -10.12
CA ARG A 737 -10.40 13.81 -10.96
C ARG A 737 -11.64 13.55 -10.10
N SER A 738 -12.81 13.85 -10.65
CA SER A 738 -14.09 13.47 -10.05
C SER A 738 -14.23 11.94 -9.88
N PRO A 739 -14.47 11.42 -8.67
CA PRO A 739 -14.68 9.98 -8.45
C PRO A 739 -15.88 9.43 -9.21
N ALA A 740 -16.93 10.24 -9.39
CA ALA A 740 -18.10 9.90 -10.18
C ALA A 740 -17.74 9.61 -11.64
N HIS A 741 -16.87 10.46 -12.22
CA HIS A 741 -16.37 10.28 -13.58
C HIS A 741 -15.43 9.06 -13.71
N ASP A 742 -14.59 8.80 -12.71
CA ASP A 742 -13.74 7.60 -12.67
C ASP A 742 -14.55 6.30 -12.60
N ALA A 743 -15.57 6.26 -11.75
CA ALA A 743 -16.50 5.14 -11.65
C ALA A 743 -17.26 4.90 -12.97
N TYR A 744 -17.76 5.96 -13.61
CA TYR A 744 -18.44 5.87 -14.90
C TYR A 744 -17.54 5.31 -16.01
N CYS A 745 -16.33 5.83 -16.19
CA CYS A 745 -15.41 5.32 -17.20
C CYS A 745 -15.03 3.85 -16.95
N THR A 746 -14.80 3.48 -15.70
CA THR A 746 -14.46 2.10 -15.34
C THR A 746 -15.63 1.15 -15.58
N LEU A 747 -16.86 1.59 -15.28
CA LEU A 747 -18.10 0.86 -15.58
C LEU A 747 -18.19 0.55 -17.08
N LEU A 748 -18.02 1.55 -17.95
CA LEU A 748 -18.02 1.36 -19.41
C LEU A 748 -16.91 0.41 -19.87
N SER A 749 -15.73 0.51 -19.25
CA SER A 749 -14.60 -0.37 -19.55
C SER A 749 -14.90 -1.83 -19.22
N VAL A 750 -15.50 -2.09 -18.04
CA VAL A 750 -15.94 -3.43 -17.63
C VAL A 750 -16.98 -3.98 -18.59
N VAL A 751 -18.00 -3.19 -18.95
CA VAL A 751 -19.05 -3.63 -19.90
C VAL A 751 -18.45 -3.98 -21.26
N SER A 752 -17.56 -3.12 -21.78
CA SER A 752 -16.87 -3.36 -23.05
C SER A 752 -16.03 -4.64 -23.00
N ALA A 753 -15.27 -4.86 -21.92
CA ALA A 753 -14.45 -6.05 -21.72
C ALA A 753 -15.30 -7.33 -21.61
N VAL A 754 -16.45 -7.29 -20.95
CA VAL A 754 -17.38 -8.43 -20.90
C VAL A 754 -17.93 -8.75 -22.29
N MET A 755 -18.38 -7.73 -23.04
CA MET A 755 -18.85 -7.92 -24.42
C MET A 755 -17.78 -8.54 -25.32
N THR A 756 -16.57 -7.98 -25.31
CA THR A 756 -15.45 -8.49 -26.12
C THR A 756 -15.10 -9.93 -25.73
N SER A 757 -15.15 -10.26 -24.43
CA SER A 757 -14.86 -11.60 -23.92
C SER A 757 -15.92 -12.63 -24.34
N LEU A 758 -17.20 -12.27 -24.33
CA LEU A 758 -18.31 -13.15 -24.74
C LEU A 758 -18.36 -13.35 -26.26
N GLY A 759 -17.96 -12.32 -27.02
CA GLY A 759 -17.98 -12.35 -28.48
C GLY A 759 -19.37 -12.71 -29.02
N ARG A 760 -19.40 -13.65 -29.98
CA ARG A 760 -20.62 -14.02 -30.71
C ARG A 760 -21.65 -14.82 -29.88
N PHE A 761 -21.31 -15.27 -28.68
CA PHE A 761 -22.20 -16.10 -27.85
C PHE A 761 -23.06 -15.28 -26.88
N GLY A 762 -22.89 -13.95 -26.86
CA GLY A 762 -23.50 -13.02 -25.91
C GLY A 762 -24.82 -12.36 -26.32
N HIS A 763 -25.62 -12.92 -27.23
CA HIS A 763 -26.78 -12.21 -27.84
C HIS A 763 -27.78 -11.58 -26.85
N TYR A 764 -28.01 -12.19 -25.68
CA TYR A 764 -28.86 -11.61 -24.64
C TYR A 764 -28.21 -10.41 -23.94
N PHE A 765 -26.90 -10.51 -23.70
CA PHE A 765 -26.11 -9.43 -23.14
C PHE A 765 -26.05 -8.23 -24.09
N ASP A 766 -25.96 -8.47 -25.41
CA ASP A 766 -25.97 -7.41 -26.43
C ASP A 766 -27.23 -6.54 -26.35
N ILE A 767 -28.40 -7.14 -26.11
CA ILE A 767 -29.67 -6.42 -25.95
C ILE A 767 -29.63 -5.52 -24.72
N GLU A 768 -29.17 -6.06 -23.60
CA GLU A 768 -29.10 -5.31 -22.34
C GLU A 768 -28.11 -4.15 -22.43
N VAL A 769 -26.96 -4.36 -23.07
CA VAL A 769 -26.00 -3.27 -23.34
C VAL A 769 -26.63 -2.19 -24.22
N CYS A 770 -27.37 -2.56 -25.26
CA CYS A 770 -28.10 -1.58 -26.07
C CYS A 770 -29.12 -0.78 -25.24
N GLY A 771 -29.78 -1.44 -24.27
CA GLY A 771 -30.63 -0.77 -23.28
C GLY A 771 -29.86 0.21 -22.40
N LEU A 772 -28.67 -0.16 -21.93
CA LEU A 772 -27.79 0.72 -21.15
C LEU A 772 -27.32 1.94 -21.97
N ILE A 773 -26.93 1.73 -23.23
CA ILE A 773 -26.54 2.81 -24.15
C ILE A 773 -27.70 3.81 -24.32
N GLN A 774 -28.94 3.31 -24.47
CA GLN A 774 -30.12 4.18 -24.55
C GLN A 774 -30.37 4.93 -23.23
N LEU A 775 -30.14 4.27 -22.09
CA LEU A 775 -30.31 4.87 -20.77
C LEU A 775 -29.30 5.99 -20.51
N TYR A 776 -28.06 5.82 -20.96
CA TYR A 776 -26.95 6.76 -20.75
C TYR A 776 -26.68 7.66 -21.97
N GLY A 777 -27.66 7.78 -22.86
CA GLY A 777 -27.53 8.46 -24.14
C GLY A 777 -27.04 9.90 -24.04
N ASP A 778 -27.51 10.68 -23.07
CA ASP A 778 -27.13 12.10 -22.92
C ASP A 778 -25.65 12.26 -22.56
N GLN A 779 -25.13 11.45 -21.64
CA GLN A 779 -23.71 11.46 -21.26
C GLN A 779 -22.82 10.96 -22.41
N ILE A 780 -23.23 9.89 -23.08
CA ILE A 780 -22.53 9.32 -24.25
C ILE A 780 -22.46 10.35 -25.38
N HIS A 781 -23.58 11.01 -25.69
CA HIS A 781 -23.63 12.06 -26.71
C HIS A 781 -22.70 13.21 -26.36
N ARG A 782 -22.73 13.68 -25.10
CA ARG A 782 -21.85 14.75 -24.62
C ARG A 782 -20.38 14.42 -24.87
N ALA A 783 -19.94 13.20 -24.55
CA ALA A 783 -18.56 12.76 -24.80
C ALA A 783 -18.23 12.74 -26.30
N LEU A 784 -19.09 12.16 -27.14
CA LEU A 784 -18.86 12.06 -28.58
C LEU A 784 -18.97 13.40 -29.33
N SER A 785 -19.69 14.38 -28.76
CA SER A 785 -19.88 15.72 -29.33
C SER A 785 -18.71 16.69 -29.14
N TRP A 786 -17.59 16.23 -28.56
CA TRP A 786 -16.40 17.07 -28.36
C TRP A 786 -15.93 17.73 -29.66
N THR A 787 -15.67 19.03 -29.59
CA THR A 787 -15.07 19.80 -30.70
C THR A 787 -13.74 20.42 -30.28
N ILE A 788 -12.88 20.72 -31.25
CA ILE A 788 -11.60 21.41 -30.98
C ILE A 788 -11.77 22.82 -30.39
N SER A 789 -12.99 23.36 -30.37
CA SER A 789 -13.29 24.66 -29.74
C SER A 789 -13.45 24.54 -28.23
N ASP A 790 -13.69 23.32 -27.74
CA ASP A 790 -13.92 23.03 -26.33
C ASP A 790 -12.62 22.57 -25.65
N PRO A 791 -12.44 22.86 -24.34
CA PRO A 791 -11.25 22.43 -23.62
C PRO A 791 -11.18 20.90 -23.56
N LEU A 792 -9.99 20.37 -23.84
CA LEU A 792 -9.72 18.94 -23.77
C LEU A 792 -9.00 18.61 -22.47
N THR A 793 -9.50 17.61 -21.75
CA THR A 793 -8.86 17.08 -20.54
C THR A 793 -8.52 15.60 -20.71
N LEU A 794 -7.54 15.07 -19.98
CA LEU A 794 -7.20 13.63 -20.06
C LEU A 794 -8.36 12.70 -19.65
N PRO A 795 -9.15 13.02 -18.61
CA PRO A 795 -10.30 12.21 -18.27
C PRO A 795 -11.40 12.29 -19.35
N LEU A 796 -11.67 13.46 -19.96
CA LEU A 796 -12.61 13.53 -21.08
C LEU A 796 -12.13 12.67 -22.26
N LEU A 797 -10.83 12.68 -22.56
CA LEU A 797 -10.26 11.80 -23.58
C LEU A 797 -10.45 10.31 -23.24
N GLU A 798 -10.31 9.95 -21.96
CA GLU A 798 -10.60 8.59 -21.50
C GLU A 798 -12.09 8.25 -21.65
N GLU A 799 -13.01 9.16 -21.32
CA GLU A 799 -14.44 8.99 -21.50
C GLU A 799 -14.80 8.72 -22.97
N ILE A 800 -14.20 9.48 -23.89
CA ILE A 800 -14.35 9.29 -25.34
C ILE A 800 -13.79 7.92 -25.75
N GLU A 801 -12.61 7.55 -25.28
CA GLU A 801 -11.99 6.24 -25.57
C GLU A 801 -12.86 5.07 -25.08
N GLN A 802 -13.38 5.12 -23.84
CA GLN A 802 -14.25 4.07 -23.31
C GLN A 802 -15.60 4.00 -24.04
N THR A 803 -16.16 5.15 -24.42
CA THR A 803 -17.40 5.21 -25.21
C THR A 803 -17.20 4.57 -26.59
N VAL A 804 -16.10 4.90 -27.28
CA VAL A 804 -15.75 4.29 -28.57
C VAL A 804 -15.48 2.79 -28.40
N ALA A 805 -14.81 2.37 -27.32
CA ALA A 805 -14.56 0.95 -27.03
C ALA A 805 -15.86 0.16 -26.85
N LEU A 806 -16.86 0.74 -26.17
CA LEU A 806 -18.18 0.14 -26.02
C LEU A 806 -18.86 -0.10 -27.37
N PHE A 807 -18.93 0.95 -28.22
CA PHE A 807 -19.53 0.81 -29.55
C PHE A 807 -18.74 -0.13 -30.46
N SER A 808 -17.41 -0.18 -30.32
CA SER A 808 -16.56 -1.17 -31.00
C SER A 808 -16.93 -2.60 -30.60
N ALA A 809 -17.11 -2.86 -29.30
CA ALA A 809 -17.51 -4.16 -28.79
C ALA A 809 -18.91 -4.57 -29.27
N VAL A 810 -19.87 -3.63 -29.31
CA VAL A 810 -21.21 -3.84 -29.90
C VAL A 810 -21.12 -4.14 -31.41
N ALA A 811 -20.25 -3.44 -32.14
CA ALA A 811 -20.09 -3.65 -33.57
C ALA A 811 -19.49 -5.04 -33.91
N GLN A 812 -18.51 -5.49 -33.12
CA GLN A 812 -17.84 -6.78 -33.33
C GLN A 812 -18.71 -7.99 -32.97
N SER A 813 -19.53 -7.88 -31.92
CA SER A 813 -20.50 -8.92 -31.52
C SER A 813 -21.65 -9.04 -32.54
N SER A 814 -22.10 -7.91 -33.10
CA SER A 814 -23.21 -7.79 -34.06
C SER A 814 -22.82 -8.04 -35.53
N ALA A 815 -21.60 -8.48 -35.83
CA ALA A 815 -21.15 -8.77 -37.20
C ALA A 815 -21.74 -10.08 -37.80
N ALA A 816 -22.60 -10.79 -37.07
CA ALA A 816 -23.33 -11.96 -37.57
C ALA A 816 -24.57 -11.55 -38.40
N ALA A 817 -24.97 -12.41 -39.35
CA ALA A 817 -25.97 -12.12 -40.39
C ALA A 817 -27.39 -11.72 -39.91
N ASP A 818 -27.72 -11.89 -38.63
CA ASP A 818 -28.97 -11.44 -38.00
C ASP A 818 -28.68 -10.33 -36.98
N ARG A 819 -28.42 -9.10 -37.47
CA ARG A 819 -28.29 -7.93 -36.60
C ARG A 819 -29.60 -7.65 -35.87
N ASN A 820 -29.56 -7.62 -34.55
CA ASN A 820 -30.68 -7.17 -33.74
C ASN A 820 -31.01 -5.70 -34.02
N ASP A 821 -32.29 -5.37 -34.21
CA ASP A 821 -32.79 -4.01 -34.46
C ASP A 821 -32.39 -3.00 -33.37
N ALA A 822 -32.22 -3.44 -32.12
CA ALA A 822 -31.74 -2.57 -31.04
C ALA A 822 -30.26 -2.17 -31.23
N ALA A 823 -29.41 -3.14 -31.57
CA ALA A 823 -27.99 -2.91 -31.85
C ALA A 823 -27.81 -2.04 -33.09
N LYS A 824 -28.61 -2.28 -34.15
CA LYS A 824 -28.58 -1.45 -35.35
C LYS A 824 -28.87 0.03 -35.05
N ARG A 825 -29.93 0.32 -34.27
CA ARG A 825 -30.27 1.69 -33.87
C ARG A 825 -29.18 2.36 -33.02
N ALA A 826 -28.58 1.62 -32.08
CA ALA A 826 -27.48 2.14 -31.26
C ALA A 826 -26.23 2.47 -32.09
N LEU A 827 -25.90 1.60 -33.06
CA LEU A 827 -24.76 1.82 -33.96
C LEU A 827 -25.02 2.97 -34.95
N ASP A 828 -26.24 3.12 -35.48
CA ASP A 828 -26.61 4.23 -36.37
C ASP A 828 -26.46 5.59 -35.65
N PHE A 829 -26.85 5.66 -34.37
CA PHE A 829 -26.61 6.82 -33.51
C PHE A 829 -25.11 7.14 -33.39
N PHE A 830 -24.28 6.13 -33.09
CA PHE A 830 -22.84 6.29 -32.99
C PHE A 830 -22.19 6.74 -34.30
N VAL A 831 -22.58 6.21 -35.47
CA VAL A 831 -21.93 6.53 -36.75
C VAL A 831 -21.98 8.03 -37.06
N SER A 832 -23.11 8.70 -36.80
CA SER A 832 -23.25 10.13 -37.03
C SER A 832 -22.23 10.94 -36.21
N ASP A 833 -22.18 10.69 -34.91
CA ASP A 833 -21.30 11.41 -33.99
C ASP A 833 -19.83 11.01 -34.18
N ALA A 834 -19.55 9.73 -34.46
CA ALA A 834 -18.20 9.22 -34.73
C ALA A 834 -17.57 9.84 -35.98
N LEU A 835 -18.35 10.11 -37.04
CA LEU A 835 -17.86 10.78 -38.24
C LEU A 835 -17.54 12.26 -37.98
N LEU A 836 -18.29 12.93 -37.10
CA LEU A 836 -17.97 14.30 -36.68
C LEU A 836 -16.75 14.32 -35.75
N LEU A 837 -16.68 13.40 -34.79
CA LEU A 837 -15.57 13.28 -33.87
C LEU A 837 -14.26 12.96 -34.59
N LEU A 838 -14.27 12.04 -35.57
CA LEU A 838 -13.08 11.69 -36.36
C LEU A 838 -12.55 12.89 -37.15
N GLN A 839 -13.44 13.77 -37.62
CA GLN A 839 -13.07 15.03 -38.27
C GLN A 839 -12.33 15.97 -37.30
N GLN A 840 -12.81 16.09 -36.06
CA GLN A 840 -12.18 16.89 -35.01
C GLN A 840 -10.84 16.30 -34.56
N VAL A 841 -10.77 14.99 -34.37
CA VAL A 841 -9.54 14.26 -34.01
C VAL A 841 -8.49 14.39 -35.12
N ASN A 842 -8.86 14.27 -36.40
CA ASN A 842 -7.95 14.50 -37.51
C ASN A 842 -7.36 15.91 -37.46
N TYR A 843 -8.19 16.94 -37.26
CA TYR A 843 -7.72 18.31 -37.14
C TYR A 843 -6.76 18.50 -35.95
N ALA A 844 -7.06 17.91 -34.80
CA ALA A 844 -6.19 17.93 -33.62
C ALA A 844 -4.81 17.31 -33.91
N LEU A 845 -4.78 16.20 -34.66
CA LEU A 845 -3.56 15.50 -35.07
C LEU A 845 -2.73 16.27 -36.11
N THR A 846 -3.37 17.09 -36.96
CA THR A 846 -2.68 17.93 -37.93
C THR A 846 -2.25 19.29 -37.37
N HIS A 847 -2.90 19.77 -36.29
CA HIS A 847 -2.62 21.04 -35.64
C HIS A 847 -2.22 20.89 -34.15
N PRO A 848 -1.06 20.27 -33.84
CA PRO A 848 -0.67 19.91 -32.48
C PRO A 848 -0.44 21.11 -31.55
N ASN A 849 -0.07 22.28 -32.07
CA ASN A 849 0.04 23.49 -31.26
C ASN A 849 -1.32 23.96 -30.75
N HIS A 850 -2.36 23.81 -31.57
CA HIS A 850 -3.73 24.16 -31.19
C HIS A 850 -4.31 23.12 -30.21
N LEU A 851 -3.99 21.83 -30.42
CA LEU A 851 -4.28 20.78 -29.44
C LEU A 851 -3.61 21.07 -28.08
N ALA A 852 -2.35 21.52 -28.09
CA ALA A 852 -1.67 21.89 -26.85
C ALA A 852 -2.29 23.11 -26.15
N SER A 853 -2.83 24.09 -26.91
CA SER A 853 -3.49 25.27 -26.32
C SER A 853 -4.91 25.01 -25.81
N THR A 854 -5.58 23.97 -26.34
CA THR A 854 -6.93 23.56 -25.91
C THR A 854 -6.89 22.60 -24.72
N PHE A 855 -5.72 22.07 -24.39
CA PHE A 855 -5.55 21.13 -23.28
C PHE A 855 -5.57 21.84 -21.92
N GLU A 856 -6.44 21.37 -21.02
CA GLU A 856 -6.54 21.84 -19.63
C GLU A 856 -6.15 20.71 -18.65
N PRO A 857 -5.04 20.88 -17.88
CA PRO A 857 -4.65 19.89 -16.88
C PRO A 857 -5.58 19.97 -15.65
N ILE A 858 -6.05 18.81 -15.18
CA ILE A 858 -6.90 18.74 -13.98
C ILE A 858 -6.07 18.35 -12.76
N THR A 859 -5.30 17.27 -12.88
CA THR A 859 -4.56 16.75 -11.73
C THR A 859 -3.30 17.58 -11.46
N THR A 860 -2.90 17.69 -10.20
CA THR A 860 -1.65 18.36 -9.83
C THR A 860 -0.42 17.76 -10.54
N THR A 861 -0.44 16.44 -10.76
CA THR A 861 0.58 15.71 -11.52
C THR A 861 0.57 16.06 -13.00
N GLU A 862 -0.60 16.09 -13.65
CA GLU A 862 -0.74 16.53 -15.05
C GLU A 862 -0.23 17.95 -15.24
N LYS A 863 -0.62 18.85 -14.34
CA LYS A 863 -0.19 20.25 -14.39
C LYS A 863 1.32 20.37 -14.33
N ALA A 864 1.98 19.64 -13.43
CA ALA A 864 3.43 19.63 -13.31
C ALA A 864 4.12 19.05 -14.57
N HIS A 865 3.54 18.04 -15.22
CA HIS A 865 4.06 17.49 -16.48
C HIS A 865 3.87 18.44 -17.66
N PHE A 866 2.69 19.05 -17.77
CA PHE A 866 2.37 19.99 -18.85
C PHE A 866 3.18 21.30 -18.75
N GLU A 867 3.34 21.87 -17.56
CA GLU A 867 4.16 23.07 -17.34
C GLU A 867 5.64 22.83 -17.66
N ARG A 868 6.14 21.61 -17.37
CA ARG A 868 7.51 21.20 -17.72
C ARG A 868 7.73 21.22 -19.24
N ASP A 869 6.77 20.71 -20.00
CA ASP A 869 6.80 20.72 -21.47
C ASP A 869 6.70 22.15 -22.06
N GLY A 870 5.99 23.06 -21.37
CA GLY A 870 5.85 24.47 -21.74
C GLY A 870 7.11 25.32 -21.49
N SER A 871 7.87 25.01 -20.43
CA SER A 871 9.10 25.73 -20.06
C SER A 871 10.27 25.55 -21.05
N SER A 872 10.18 24.58 -21.95
CA SER A 872 11.22 24.22 -22.93
C SER A 872 11.35 25.20 -24.12
N GLY A 873 10.56 26.28 -24.20
CA GLY A 873 10.79 27.43 -25.10
C GLY A 873 10.72 27.18 -26.63
N ALA A 874 10.48 25.96 -27.09
CA ALA A 874 10.46 25.62 -28.52
C ALA A 874 9.07 25.89 -29.15
N SER A 875 8.98 26.86 -30.06
CA SER A 875 7.86 26.99 -31.00
C SER A 875 7.92 25.83 -32.01
N VAL A 876 6.83 25.07 -32.19
CA VAL A 876 6.79 23.98 -33.20
C VAL A 876 6.61 24.64 -34.56
N THR A 877 7.73 24.90 -35.23
CA THR A 877 7.77 25.45 -36.60
C THR A 877 7.92 24.36 -37.66
N SER A 878 8.25 23.12 -37.28
CA SER A 878 8.44 21.99 -38.19
C SER A 878 7.75 20.68 -37.71
N PRO A 879 7.24 19.82 -38.61
CA PRO A 879 6.82 18.45 -38.27
C PRO A 879 7.95 17.60 -37.67
N SER A 880 9.22 17.99 -37.87
CA SER A 880 10.41 17.33 -37.32
C SER A 880 10.67 17.63 -35.84
N ASP A 881 10.24 18.78 -35.30
CA ASP A 881 10.30 19.07 -33.85
C ASP A 881 9.20 18.38 -33.04
N MET A 882 8.21 17.84 -33.76
CA MET A 882 7.02 17.16 -33.27
C MET A 882 7.29 15.73 -32.76
N ILE A 883 8.44 15.17 -33.13
CA ILE A 883 8.90 13.81 -32.80
C ILE A 883 10.31 13.91 -32.20
N ASP A 884 10.57 14.96 -31.42
CA ASP A 884 11.58 14.87 -30.37
C ASP A 884 10.87 14.58 -29.04
N PRO A 885 10.51 13.30 -28.80
CA PRO A 885 9.89 12.86 -27.56
C PRO A 885 10.59 13.34 -26.29
N MET A 886 11.88 13.64 -26.39
CA MET A 886 12.71 14.09 -25.29
C MET A 886 12.47 15.57 -24.92
N LYS A 887 11.93 16.39 -25.84
CA LYS A 887 11.66 17.82 -25.61
C LYS A 887 10.27 18.09 -25.05
N ARG A 888 9.26 17.29 -25.46
CA ARG A 888 7.85 17.42 -25.06
C ARG A 888 7.17 16.04 -24.85
N PRO A 889 7.56 15.30 -23.81
CA PRO A 889 7.03 13.96 -23.56
C PRO A 889 5.53 13.90 -23.27
N PHE A 890 4.94 14.92 -22.64
CA PHE A 890 3.51 14.93 -22.34
C PHE A 890 2.68 15.03 -23.63
N LEU A 891 3.04 15.98 -24.51
CA LEU A 891 2.35 16.16 -25.80
C LEU A 891 2.49 14.91 -26.69
N ALA A 892 3.65 14.24 -26.66
CA ALA A 892 3.86 13.00 -27.40
C ALA A 892 2.89 11.87 -26.96
N ARG A 893 2.64 11.72 -25.65
CA ARG A 893 1.66 10.75 -25.13
C ARG A 893 0.23 11.13 -25.52
N LEU A 894 -0.11 12.42 -25.44
CA LEU A 894 -1.42 12.91 -25.85
C LEU A 894 -1.68 12.61 -27.33
N MET A 895 -0.72 12.88 -28.21
CA MET A 895 -0.82 12.55 -29.64
C MET A 895 -0.93 11.04 -29.87
N HIS A 896 -0.16 10.22 -29.15
CA HIS A 896 -0.27 8.76 -29.23
C HIS A 896 -1.70 8.28 -28.90
N ARG A 897 -2.29 8.77 -27.81
CA ARG A 897 -3.69 8.47 -27.46
C ARG A 897 -4.67 8.93 -28.54
N MET A 898 -4.48 10.12 -29.12
CA MET A 898 -5.30 10.60 -30.24
C MET A 898 -5.22 9.73 -31.49
N PHE A 899 -4.02 9.25 -31.86
CA PHE A 899 -3.88 8.30 -32.96
C PHE A 899 -4.57 6.97 -32.67
N ARG A 900 -4.47 6.46 -31.44
CA ARG A 900 -5.15 5.24 -30.99
C ARG A 900 -6.67 5.40 -31.00
N LEU A 901 -7.17 6.56 -30.57
CA LEU A 901 -8.59 6.91 -30.63
C LEU A 901 -9.08 6.95 -32.08
N ALA A 902 -8.38 7.65 -32.98
CA ALA A 902 -8.71 7.67 -34.40
C ALA A 902 -8.75 6.26 -35.02
N GLY A 903 -7.78 5.41 -34.67
CA GLY A 903 -7.76 4.02 -35.10
C GLY A 903 -8.94 3.21 -34.55
N SER A 904 -9.32 3.43 -33.29
CA SER A 904 -10.45 2.76 -32.65
C SER A 904 -11.79 3.18 -33.27
N ILE A 905 -11.96 4.48 -33.57
CA ILE A 905 -13.14 4.99 -34.29
C ILE A 905 -13.22 4.35 -35.67
N LEU A 906 -12.13 4.35 -36.43
CA LEU A 906 -12.08 3.76 -37.77
C LEU A 906 -12.37 2.25 -37.76
N SER A 907 -11.76 1.51 -36.83
CA SER A 907 -12.00 0.07 -36.67
C SER A 907 -13.47 -0.23 -36.33
N SER A 908 -14.08 0.61 -35.49
CA SER A 908 -15.51 0.53 -35.17
C SER A 908 -16.37 0.79 -36.42
N LEU A 909 -16.08 1.86 -37.17
CA LEU A 909 -16.79 2.19 -38.42
C LEU A 909 -16.63 1.10 -39.49
N ILE A 910 -15.45 0.49 -39.62
CA ILE A 910 -15.19 -0.67 -40.50
C ILE A 910 -16.10 -1.85 -40.12
N SER A 911 -16.18 -2.16 -38.83
CA SER A 911 -17.00 -3.25 -38.31
C SER A 911 -18.50 -2.99 -38.53
N ILE A 912 -18.95 -1.76 -38.25
CA ILE A 912 -20.35 -1.33 -38.44
C ILE A 912 -20.73 -1.39 -39.93
N SER A 913 -19.85 -0.88 -40.79
CA SER A 913 -20.06 -0.84 -42.24
C SER A 913 -19.91 -2.20 -42.93
N GLY A 914 -19.47 -3.25 -42.24
CA GLY A 914 -19.21 -4.53 -42.89
C GLY A 914 -18.26 -4.38 -44.08
N ALA A 915 -17.29 -3.47 -43.98
CA ALA A 915 -16.37 -3.15 -45.08
C ALA A 915 -15.54 -4.37 -45.52
N GLU A 916 -15.40 -5.38 -44.67
CA GLU A 916 -14.85 -6.70 -45.02
C GLU A 916 -15.66 -7.40 -46.13
N ASN A 917 -16.99 -7.37 -46.05
CA ASN A 917 -17.88 -7.95 -47.06
C ASN A 917 -17.73 -7.26 -48.41
N VAL A 918 -17.43 -5.95 -48.43
CA VAL A 918 -17.22 -5.20 -49.68
C VAL A 918 -15.97 -5.69 -50.43
N LEU A 919 -14.95 -6.16 -49.71
CA LEU A 919 -13.73 -6.71 -50.31
C LEU A 919 -13.87 -8.18 -50.71
N LEU A 920 -14.71 -8.94 -50.01
CA LEU A 920 -14.83 -10.39 -50.17
C LEU A 920 -15.98 -10.81 -51.07
N ASP A 921 -17.11 -10.09 -51.04
CA ASP A 921 -18.36 -10.47 -51.67
C ASP A 921 -18.62 -9.70 -52.98
N GLU A 922 -19.59 -10.18 -53.76
CA GLU A 922 -19.99 -9.54 -55.00
C GLU A 922 -20.80 -8.25 -54.75
N PRO A 923 -20.82 -7.28 -55.70
CA PRO A 923 -21.53 -6.00 -55.53
C PRO A 923 -23.03 -6.11 -55.25
N GLU A 924 -23.63 -7.27 -55.54
CA GLU A 924 -25.03 -7.57 -55.25
C GLU A 924 -25.28 -7.79 -53.75
N ASP A 925 -24.29 -8.32 -53.05
CA ASP A 925 -24.33 -8.68 -51.62
C ASP A 925 -23.76 -7.57 -50.71
N TRP A 926 -23.29 -6.46 -51.28
CA TRP A 926 -22.76 -5.34 -50.51
C TRP A 926 -23.83 -4.72 -49.59
N PRO A 927 -23.46 -4.23 -48.39
CA PRO A 927 -24.41 -3.72 -47.41
C PRO A 927 -24.98 -2.33 -47.84
N ARG A 928 -26.08 -2.33 -48.59
CA ARG A 928 -26.68 -1.12 -49.20
C ARG A 928 -27.40 -0.18 -48.21
N GLY A 929 -27.64 -0.61 -46.98
CA GLY A 929 -28.42 0.13 -45.98
C GLY A 929 -27.61 0.97 -44.98
N GLN A 930 -26.32 1.20 -45.23
CA GLN A 930 -25.42 1.88 -44.30
C GLN A 930 -25.03 3.30 -44.75
N ILE A 931 -24.60 4.11 -43.79
CA ILE A 931 -24.16 5.50 -44.03
C ILE A 931 -22.88 5.51 -44.87
N LEU A 932 -22.89 6.30 -45.94
CA LEU A 932 -21.78 6.42 -46.88
C LEU A 932 -21.12 7.79 -46.78
N ILE A 933 -19.79 7.79 -46.74
CA ILE A 933 -18.99 9.02 -46.68
C ILE A 933 -18.96 9.73 -48.04
N VAL A 934 -19.03 11.07 -48.01
CA VAL A 934 -19.01 11.90 -49.22
C VAL A 934 -17.59 11.92 -49.86
N PRO A 935 -17.44 11.61 -51.16
CA PRO A 935 -16.15 11.55 -51.82
C PRO A 935 -15.72 12.94 -52.34
N HIS A 936 -15.33 13.83 -51.42
CA HIS A 936 -14.63 15.06 -51.77
C HIS A 936 -13.34 15.24 -50.98
N SER A 937 -12.42 16.03 -51.54
CA SER A 937 -11.11 16.32 -50.95
C SER A 937 -11.16 17.36 -49.82
N LYS A 938 -12.25 18.10 -49.67
CA LYS A 938 -12.36 19.16 -48.65
C LYS A 938 -12.51 18.58 -47.24
N VAL A 939 -11.81 19.21 -46.30
CA VAL A 939 -11.82 18.91 -44.88
C VAL A 939 -12.49 20.10 -44.19
N VAL A 940 -13.72 19.92 -43.71
CA VAL A 940 -14.54 20.98 -43.11
C VAL A 940 -14.92 20.54 -41.71
N LEU A 941 -14.59 21.34 -40.68
CA LEU A 941 -14.78 20.95 -39.27
C LEU A 941 -16.24 20.73 -38.87
N GLY A 942 -17.17 21.44 -39.47
CA GLY A 942 -18.61 21.31 -39.18
C GLY A 942 -19.33 20.24 -39.99
N GLU A 943 -18.63 19.51 -40.86
CA GLU A 943 -19.20 18.44 -41.70
C GLU A 943 -18.68 17.08 -41.24
N PRO A 944 -19.44 15.99 -41.44
CA PRO A 944 -18.96 14.65 -41.15
C PRO A 944 -17.73 14.31 -41.98
N THR A 945 -16.87 13.42 -41.46
CA THR A 945 -15.65 12.92 -42.12
C THR A 945 -15.88 12.65 -43.60
N SER A 946 -15.03 13.21 -44.47
CA SER A 946 -15.01 12.99 -45.92
C SER A 946 -13.86 12.05 -46.32
N ILE A 947 -13.82 11.61 -47.58
CA ILE A 947 -12.64 10.89 -48.12
C ILE A 947 -11.38 11.76 -48.00
N GLY A 948 -11.48 13.08 -48.15
CA GLY A 948 -10.39 14.02 -47.93
C GLY A 948 -9.81 13.95 -46.51
N THR A 949 -10.67 13.80 -45.49
CA THR A 949 -10.26 13.65 -44.09
C THR A 949 -9.47 12.35 -43.87
N LEU A 950 -9.92 11.24 -44.45
CA LEU A 950 -9.22 9.95 -44.38
C LEU A 950 -7.85 10.01 -45.07
N LEU A 951 -7.76 10.71 -46.21
CA LEU A 951 -6.51 10.95 -46.92
C LEU A 951 -5.55 11.82 -46.10
N GLU A 952 -6.03 12.88 -45.46
CA GLU A 952 -5.22 13.74 -44.58
C GLU A 952 -4.68 12.96 -43.39
N LEU A 953 -5.54 12.22 -42.69
CA LEU A 953 -5.17 11.36 -41.57
C LEU A 953 -4.16 10.29 -41.99
N GLY A 954 -4.35 9.66 -43.16
CA GLY A 954 -3.43 8.67 -43.72
C GLY A 954 -2.07 9.26 -44.08
N ASN A 955 -2.02 10.43 -44.74
CA ASN A 955 -0.75 11.14 -44.99
C ASN A 955 -0.04 11.48 -43.68
N ARG A 956 -0.80 11.91 -42.66
CA ARG A 956 -0.25 12.25 -41.35
C ARG A 956 0.35 11.04 -40.64
N CYS A 957 -0.34 9.90 -40.66
CA CYS A 957 0.19 8.65 -40.11
C CYS A 957 1.48 8.23 -40.83
N LEU A 958 1.54 8.37 -42.17
CA LEU A 958 2.75 8.07 -42.94
C LEU A 958 3.94 8.95 -42.57
N ASP A 959 3.73 10.25 -42.38
CA ASP A 959 4.80 11.16 -42.01
C ASP A 959 5.39 10.80 -40.64
N VAL A 960 4.54 10.47 -39.65
CA VAL A 960 5.01 10.05 -38.33
C VAL A 960 5.70 8.68 -38.38
N LEU A 961 5.14 7.70 -39.10
CA LEU A 961 5.75 6.38 -39.26
C LEU A 961 7.13 6.45 -39.93
N ARG A 962 7.32 7.28 -40.95
CA ARG A 962 8.63 7.47 -41.61
C ARG A 962 9.72 7.88 -40.62
N HIS A 963 9.38 8.61 -39.57
CA HIS A 963 10.33 9.05 -38.55
C HIS A 963 10.57 8.03 -37.44
N LEU A 964 9.61 7.15 -37.17
CA LEU A 964 9.70 6.14 -36.10
C LEU A 964 10.35 4.85 -36.56
N VAL A 965 10.12 4.47 -37.82
CA VAL A 965 10.55 3.18 -38.37
C VAL A 965 12.07 3.03 -38.49
N ASP A 966 12.80 4.14 -38.56
CA ASP A 966 14.28 4.14 -38.57
C ASP A 966 14.88 4.13 -37.13
N ARG A 967 14.05 4.03 -36.07
CA ARG A 967 14.49 4.00 -34.66
C ARG A 967 14.44 2.57 -34.07
N PRO A 968 15.28 2.24 -33.06
CA PRO A 968 15.22 0.95 -32.38
C PRO A 968 13.87 0.71 -31.69
N PRO A 969 13.28 -0.51 -31.76
CA PRO A 969 11.93 -0.81 -31.25
C PRO A 969 11.80 -0.63 -29.73
N THR A 970 12.87 -0.90 -28.97
CA THR A 970 12.90 -0.78 -27.51
C THR A 970 13.31 0.61 -27.03
N GLN A 971 13.54 1.57 -27.93
CA GLN A 971 13.87 2.94 -27.54
C GLN A 971 12.65 3.56 -26.87
N ALA A 972 12.83 4.09 -25.65
CA ALA A 972 11.79 4.84 -24.97
C ALA A 972 11.49 6.14 -25.72
N ILE A 973 10.21 6.37 -26.00
CA ILE A 973 9.69 7.64 -26.53
C ILE A 973 9.34 8.58 -25.38
N THR A 974 9.14 8.12 -24.15
CA THR A 974 9.04 9.08 -23.04
C THR A 974 9.89 8.65 -21.86
N PRO A 975 10.50 9.57 -21.09
CA PRO A 975 11.14 9.19 -19.84
C PRO A 975 10.09 8.58 -18.91
N GLY A 976 10.45 7.47 -18.26
CA GLY A 976 9.61 6.85 -17.26
C GLY A 976 9.33 7.84 -16.13
N THR A 977 8.06 8.13 -15.90
CA THR A 977 7.60 8.90 -14.74
C THR A 977 7.58 7.97 -13.53
N SER A 978 7.93 8.48 -12.34
CA SER A 978 7.92 7.71 -11.09
C SER A 978 6.48 7.49 -10.60
N GLY A 979 5.76 6.60 -11.30
CA GLY A 979 4.36 6.19 -11.10
C GLY A 979 4.01 5.11 -12.13
N SER A 980 2.96 4.32 -11.92
CA SER A 980 2.64 3.05 -12.63
C SER A 980 2.34 3.14 -14.14
N GLU A 981 2.77 4.19 -14.84
CA GLU A 981 2.63 4.29 -16.30
C GLU A 981 3.75 3.53 -17.01
N GLU A 982 3.38 2.58 -17.88
CA GLU A 982 4.34 1.89 -18.73
C GLU A 982 5.07 2.87 -19.65
N VAL A 983 6.37 2.62 -19.87
CA VAL A 983 7.21 3.47 -20.71
C VAL A 983 6.79 3.29 -22.17
N LEU A 984 6.13 4.31 -22.73
CA LEU A 984 5.78 4.33 -24.14
C LEU A 984 7.05 4.14 -24.99
N ASN A 985 7.10 3.05 -25.74
CA ASN A 985 8.24 2.71 -26.59
C ASN A 985 7.91 2.91 -28.08
N VAL A 986 8.95 2.86 -28.92
CA VAL A 986 8.81 3.00 -30.38
C VAL A 986 7.88 1.95 -30.96
N ARG A 987 7.95 0.71 -30.49
CA ARG A 987 7.12 -0.39 -30.99
C ARG A 987 5.62 -0.11 -30.81
N GLU A 988 5.18 0.18 -29.58
CA GLU A 988 3.77 0.47 -29.27
C GLU A 988 3.23 1.65 -30.08
N THR A 989 4.05 2.68 -30.27
CA THR A 989 3.65 3.86 -31.05
C THR A 989 3.56 3.54 -32.54
N VAL A 990 4.50 2.74 -33.08
CA VAL A 990 4.46 2.27 -34.46
C VAL A 990 3.22 1.40 -34.70
N ASP A 991 2.91 0.47 -33.78
CA ASP A 991 1.77 -0.43 -33.91
C ASP A 991 0.44 0.34 -33.91
N ALA A 992 0.27 1.30 -32.99
CA ALA A 992 -0.93 2.14 -32.94
C ALA A 992 -1.12 2.98 -34.22
N ILE A 993 -0.07 3.69 -34.67
CA ILE A 993 -0.17 4.57 -35.85
C ILE A 993 -0.32 3.75 -37.14
N ARG A 994 0.33 2.59 -37.22
CA ARG A 994 0.19 1.66 -38.34
C ARG A 994 -1.25 1.15 -38.43
N SER A 995 -1.84 0.71 -37.31
CA SER A 995 -3.23 0.26 -37.26
C SER A 995 -4.19 1.36 -37.74
N THR A 996 -3.97 2.61 -37.31
CA THR A 996 -4.77 3.76 -37.78
C THR A 996 -4.60 4.03 -39.27
N LEU A 997 -3.39 3.90 -39.83
CA LEU A 997 -3.13 4.03 -41.27
C LEU A 997 -3.81 2.92 -42.08
N GLU A 998 -3.69 1.68 -41.64
CA GLU A 998 -4.29 0.52 -42.31
C GLU A 998 -5.82 0.65 -42.27
N ALA A 999 -6.40 1.02 -41.13
CA ALA A 999 -7.83 1.26 -40.98
C ALA A 999 -8.32 2.44 -41.85
N SER A 1000 -7.57 3.54 -41.93
CA SER A 1000 -7.98 4.70 -42.75
C SER A 1000 -7.98 4.37 -44.25
N LEU A 1001 -6.97 3.63 -44.72
CA LEU A 1001 -6.88 3.14 -46.10
C LEU A 1001 -7.98 2.14 -46.42
N PHE A 1002 -8.20 1.16 -45.54
CA PHE A 1002 -9.21 0.13 -45.70
C PHE A 1002 -10.62 0.74 -45.79
N TYR A 1003 -10.94 1.65 -44.88
CA TYR A 1003 -12.23 2.31 -44.84
C TYR A 1003 -12.42 3.27 -46.03
N ALA A 1004 -11.40 4.03 -46.44
CA ALA A 1004 -11.49 4.91 -47.61
C ALA A 1004 -11.76 4.14 -48.92
N VAL A 1005 -11.07 3.01 -49.13
CA VAL A 1005 -11.23 2.18 -50.34
C VAL A 1005 -12.62 1.57 -50.43
N THR A 1006 -13.09 0.98 -49.33
CA THR A 1006 -14.40 0.30 -49.28
C THR A 1006 -15.56 1.29 -49.38
N GLN A 1007 -15.49 2.44 -48.69
CA GLN A 1007 -16.49 3.51 -48.81
C GLN A 1007 -16.55 4.11 -50.22
N LEU A 1008 -15.40 4.30 -50.88
CA LEU A 1008 -15.35 4.80 -52.25
C LEU A 1008 -15.97 3.80 -53.24
N ALA A 1009 -15.73 2.50 -53.05
CA ALA A 1009 -16.34 1.45 -53.86
C ALA A 1009 -17.86 1.39 -53.66
N MET A 1010 -18.33 1.37 -52.40
CA MET A 1010 -19.76 1.37 -52.10
C MET A 1010 -20.47 2.62 -52.62
N TRP A 1011 -19.82 3.79 -52.59
CA TRP A 1011 -20.39 5.02 -53.15
C TRP A 1011 -20.65 4.90 -54.65
N LEU A 1012 -19.75 4.26 -55.40
CA LEU A 1012 -19.89 4.04 -56.84
C LEU A 1012 -20.96 3.00 -57.20
N ALA A 1013 -21.27 2.07 -56.30
CA ALA A 1013 -22.25 0.99 -56.51
C ALA A 1013 -23.69 1.34 -56.06
N LYS A 1014 -23.98 2.60 -55.70
CA LYS A 1014 -25.35 3.02 -55.31
C LYS A 1014 -26.35 2.82 -56.47
N PRO A 1015 -27.55 2.27 -56.20
CA PRO A 1015 -28.55 1.94 -57.23
C PRO A 1015 -29.17 3.17 -57.94
N GLU A 1016 -29.07 4.37 -57.36
CA GLU A 1016 -29.45 5.63 -58.02
C GLU A 1016 -28.59 5.94 -59.27
N PHE A 1017 -27.53 5.17 -59.51
CA PHE A 1017 -26.59 5.34 -60.62
C PHE A 1017 -26.68 4.26 -61.71
N ASP A 1018 -27.56 3.26 -61.55
CA ASP A 1018 -27.73 2.15 -62.52
C ASP A 1018 -28.96 2.34 -63.44
N GLY A 1019 -29.63 3.49 -63.34
CA GLY A 1019 -30.85 3.79 -64.08
C GLY A 1019 -30.63 4.44 -65.45
N SER A 1020 -30.32 3.65 -66.49
CA SER A 1020 -30.90 3.80 -67.85
C SER A 1020 -30.49 2.70 -68.86
N ALA A 1021 -30.44 1.42 -68.49
CA ALA A 1021 -30.05 0.37 -69.46
C ALA A 1021 -30.87 -0.93 -69.47
N LYS A 1022 -32.00 -1.03 -68.76
CA LYS A 1022 -32.84 -2.23 -68.81
C LYS A 1022 -34.33 -1.92 -68.86
N GLU A 1023 -34.81 -1.61 -70.06
CA GLU A 1023 -36.06 -2.17 -70.58
C GLU A 1023 -35.78 -2.62 -72.02
N VAL A 1024 -35.66 -3.94 -72.18
CA VAL A 1024 -35.57 -4.63 -73.48
C VAL A 1024 -36.94 -5.26 -73.72
N ASP A 1025 -37.46 -5.00 -74.92
CA ASP A 1025 -38.59 -5.63 -75.56
C ASP A 1025 -38.64 -7.16 -75.39
N LEU A 1026 -39.85 -7.70 -75.28
CA LEU A 1026 -40.19 -9.08 -75.62
C LEU A 1026 -41.52 -9.13 -76.40
N ASP A 1027 -41.35 -9.25 -77.72
CA ASP A 1027 -42.04 -10.09 -78.71
C ASP A 1027 -43.49 -9.88 -79.22
N ASP A 1028 -43.54 -9.69 -80.56
CA ASP A 1028 -44.34 -10.32 -81.63
C ASP A 1028 -45.89 -10.26 -81.70
N SER A 1029 -46.41 -9.57 -82.74
CA SER A 1029 -47.09 -10.22 -83.90
C SER A 1029 -47.84 -9.26 -84.86
N MET A 1030 -47.56 -9.42 -86.16
CA MET A 1030 -48.40 -9.20 -87.37
C MET A 1030 -48.94 -7.80 -87.73
N ALA A 1031 -48.49 -7.24 -88.87
CA ALA A 1031 -49.25 -7.21 -90.15
C ALA A 1031 -48.62 -6.27 -91.22
N LEU A 1032 -48.32 -6.85 -92.38
CA LEU A 1032 -48.39 -6.37 -93.77
C LEU A 1032 -48.37 -4.86 -94.12
N GLY A 1033 -47.44 -4.48 -95.01
CA GLY A 1033 -47.67 -3.40 -95.99
C GLY A 1033 -46.41 -2.64 -96.46
N GLU A 1034 -45.81 -3.14 -97.53
CA GLU A 1034 -45.11 -2.50 -98.69
C GLU A 1034 -44.77 -0.98 -98.77
N PRO A 1035 -43.84 -0.58 -99.69
CA PRO A 1035 -42.66 0.24 -99.39
C PRO A 1035 -42.72 1.67 -99.96
N ASP A 1036 -41.81 2.56 -99.53
CA ASP A 1036 -40.98 3.32 -100.49
C ASP A 1036 -39.90 4.25 -99.89
N SER A 1037 -38.84 4.41 -100.69
CA SER A 1037 -37.92 5.55 -100.80
C SER A 1037 -36.68 5.70 -99.89
N ALA A 1038 -35.56 5.24 -100.48
CA ALA A 1038 -34.20 5.78 -100.52
C ALA A 1038 -33.86 7.09 -99.75
N LYS A 1039 -32.76 7.06 -98.98
CA LYS A 1039 -31.46 7.71 -99.32
C LYS A 1039 -30.38 7.55 -98.24
N GLU A 1040 -29.16 7.31 -98.71
CA GLU A 1040 -27.85 7.38 -98.05
C GLU A 1040 -27.65 8.54 -97.04
N ARG A 1041 -27.05 8.25 -95.87
CA ARG A 1041 -25.67 8.68 -95.50
C ARG A 1041 -25.30 8.39 -94.03
N GLU A 1042 -24.07 7.92 -93.89
CA GLU A 1042 -23.08 8.22 -92.83
C GLU A 1042 -23.21 7.65 -91.40
N ARG A 1043 -22.18 6.85 -91.09
CA ARG A 1043 -21.59 6.58 -89.77
C ARG A 1043 -21.72 7.75 -88.79
N LYS A 1044 -22.26 7.47 -87.60
CA LYS A 1044 -21.75 8.04 -86.33
C LYS A 1044 -22.29 7.24 -85.14
N SER A 1045 -21.35 6.67 -84.39
CA SER A 1045 -21.54 6.14 -83.04
C SER A 1045 -22.27 7.17 -82.18
N GLN A 1046 -23.49 6.84 -81.75
CA GLN A 1046 -24.30 7.67 -80.89
C GLN A 1046 -23.70 7.59 -79.48
N ARG A 1047 -22.79 8.52 -79.17
CA ARG A 1047 -22.33 8.79 -77.80
C ARG A 1047 -23.52 9.32 -77.03
N GLN A 1048 -24.09 8.51 -76.15
CA GLN A 1048 -24.97 8.99 -75.09
C GLN A 1048 -24.20 10.02 -74.27
N SER A 1049 -24.71 11.26 -74.23
CA SER A 1049 -24.13 12.33 -73.45
C SER A 1049 -24.49 12.13 -71.98
N LEU A 1050 -23.54 11.59 -71.21
CA LEU A 1050 -23.50 11.68 -69.74
C LEU A 1050 -23.89 13.09 -69.29
N THR A 1051 -24.75 13.20 -68.30
CA THR A 1051 -25.18 14.48 -67.74
C THR A 1051 -23.97 15.23 -67.17
N MET A 1052 -23.98 16.57 -67.18
CA MET A 1052 -22.88 17.39 -66.63
C MET A 1052 -22.62 17.07 -65.14
N ALA A 1053 -23.67 16.69 -64.41
CA ALA A 1053 -23.61 16.25 -63.03
C ALA A 1053 -22.90 14.89 -62.87
N GLU A 1054 -23.15 13.91 -63.75
CA GLU A 1054 -22.41 12.63 -63.74
C GLU A 1054 -20.95 12.80 -64.14
N ARG A 1055 -20.62 13.71 -65.07
CA ARG A 1055 -19.23 13.97 -65.46
C ARG A 1055 -18.44 14.65 -64.35
N LEU A 1056 -19.02 15.64 -63.67
CA LEU A 1056 -18.39 16.30 -62.52
C LEU A 1056 -18.24 15.33 -61.33
N ARG A 1057 -19.21 14.44 -61.11
CA ARG A 1057 -19.14 13.39 -60.07
C ARG A 1057 -18.12 12.31 -60.39
N ARG A 1058 -18.10 11.74 -61.61
CA ARG A 1058 -17.06 10.80 -62.05
C ARG A 1058 -15.67 11.43 -62.03
N GLY A 1059 -15.57 12.73 -62.31
CA GLY A 1059 -14.35 13.53 -62.17
C GLY A 1059 -13.87 13.56 -60.72
N MET A 1060 -14.73 13.96 -59.78
CA MET A 1060 -14.40 14.00 -58.35
C MET A 1060 -14.06 12.61 -57.77
N THR A 1061 -14.84 11.57 -58.08
CA THR A 1061 -14.54 10.21 -57.61
C THR A 1061 -13.30 9.62 -58.26
N GLY A 1062 -13.01 9.97 -59.52
CA GLY A 1062 -11.79 9.57 -60.22
C GLY A 1062 -10.53 10.23 -59.65
N GLU A 1063 -10.62 11.52 -59.30
CA GLU A 1063 -9.56 12.23 -58.57
C GLU A 1063 -9.30 11.59 -57.20
N MET A 1064 -10.34 11.31 -56.42
CA MET A 1064 -10.21 10.64 -55.12
C MET A 1064 -9.65 9.22 -55.24
N ALA A 1065 -10.07 8.45 -56.25
CA ALA A 1065 -9.50 7.14 -56.53
C ALA A 1065 -7.99 7.23 -56.84
N SER A 1066 -7.57 8.26 -57.59
CA SER A 1066 -6.16 8.50 -57.89
C SER A 1066 -5.35 8.91 -56.65
N ASP A 1067 -5.92 9.72 -55.77
CA ASP A 1067 -5.28 10.15 -54.52
C ASP A 1067 -5.15 9.01 -53.50
N VAL A 1068 -6.18 8.17 -53.37
CA VAL A 1068 -6.15 6.93 -52.56
C VAL A 1068 -5.09 5.97 -53.11
N GLN A 1069 -5.04 5.78 -54.44
CA GLN A 1069 -4.02 4.95 -55.08
C GLN A 1069 -2.60 5.51 -54.85
N ALA A 1070 -2.42 6.82 -54.94
CA ALA A 1070 -1.14 7.47 -54.67
C ALA A 1070 -0.73 7.34 -53.19
N LEU A 1071 -1.68 7.36 -52.26
CA LEU A 1071 -1.43 7.12 -50.84
C LEU A 1071 -1.05 5.66 -50.57
N LEU A 1072 -1.76 4.68 -51.16
CA LEU A 1072 -1.45 3.25 -51.06
C LEU A 1072 -0.04 2.92 -51.56
N ILE A 1073 0.37 3.50 -52.70
CA ILE A 1073 1.72 3.32 -53.25
C ILE A 1073 2.79 3.89 -52.30
N ARG A 1074 2.53 5.08 -51.71
CA ARG A 1074 3.43 5.70 -50.74
C ARG A 1074 3.50 4.95 -49.41
N ALA A 1075 2.41 4.30 -49.00
CA ALA A 1075 2.32 3.54 -47.76
C ALA A 1075 3.08 2.22 -47.80
N LYS A 1076 3.08 1.53 -48.95
CA LYS A 1076 3.67 0.19 -49.13
C LYS A 1076 5.09 0.06 -48.58
N SER A 1077 5.98 1.02 -48.88
CA SER A 1077 7.38 0.95 -48.42
C SER A 1077 7.53 1.21 -46.92
N VAL A 1078 6.64 2.00 -46.32
CA VAL A 1078 6.65 2.34 -44.89
C VAL A 1078 6.04 1.21 -44.06
N VAL A 1079 4.93 0.62 -44.52
CA VAL A 1079 4.29 -0.55 -43.88
C VAL A 1079 5.24 -1.75 -43.85
N ALA A 1080 5.92 -2.04 -44.96
CA ALA A 1080 6.92 -3.10 -45.02
C ALA A 1080 8.05 -2.91 -43.99
N LYS A 1081 8.57 -1.69 -43.86
CA LYS A 1081 9.58 -1.40 -42.86
C LYS A 1081 9.03 -1.41 -41.42
N SER A 1082 7.80 -0.95 -41.18
CA SER A 1082 7.18 -0.97 -39.84
C SER A 1082 7.00 -2.41 -39.30
N THR A 1083 6.78 -3.38 -40.19
CA THR A 1083 6.70 -4.81 -39.85
C THR A 1083 7.98 -5.32 -39.20
N THR A 1084 9.15 -4.78 -39.58
CA THR A 1084 10.44 -5.16 -38.98
C THR A 1084 10.62 -4.64 -37.55
N VAL A 1085 9.95 -3.53 -37.20
CA VAL A 1085 9.98 -2.92 -35.86
C VAL A 1085 8.95 -3.59 -34.94
N SER A 1086 7.78 -3.93 -35.48
CA SER A 1086 6.69 -4.59 -34.75
C SER A 1086 6.99 -6.06 -34.41
N GLY A 1087 7.80 -6.75 -35.23
CA GLY A 1087 8.19 -8.14 -34.97
C GLY A 1087 7.09 -9.20 -35.19
N GLU A 1088 5.86 -8.78 -35.52
CA GLU A 1088 4.75 -9.65 -35.86
C GLU A 1088 4.68 -9.95 -37.36
N LYS A 1089 4.28 -11.18 -37.72
CA LYS A 1089 3.99 -11.58 -39.11
C LYS A 1089 2.61 -11.09 -39.53
N GLY A 1090 2.40 -9.78 -39.57
CA GLY A 1090 1.16 -9.18 -40.09
C GLY A 1090 1.03 -9.32 -41.61
N VAL A 1091 -0.20 -9.46 -42.11
CA VAL A 1091 -0.48 -9.49 -43.55
C VAL A 1091 -0.60 -8.06 -44.07
N ASP A 1092 0.23 -7.67 -45.03
CA ASP A 1092 0.16 -6.36 -45.68
C ASP A 1092 -0.99 -6.31 -46.69
N LEU A 1093 -2.09 -5.64 -46.32
CA LEU A 1093 -3.28 -5.48 -47.16
C LEU A 1093 -3.12 -4.39 -48.24
N THR A 1094 -2.06 -3.57 -48.23
CA THR A 1094 -1.92 -2.44 -49.17
C THR A 1094 -1.92 -2.89 -50.64
N ALA A 1095 -1.34 -4.06 -50.93
CA ALA A 1095 -1.34 -4.63 -52.28
C ALA A 1095 -2.72 -5.13 -52.72
N VAL A 1096 -3.49 -5.71 -51.79
CA VAL A 1096 -4.87 -6.17 -52.03
C VAL A 1096 -5.77 -4.97 -52.30
N LEU A 1097 -5.69 -3.94 -51.45
CA LEU A 1097 -6.45 -2.71 -51.60
C LEU A 1097 -6.10 -1.98 -52.90
N ALA A 1098 -4.82 -1.85 -53.27
CA ALA A 1098 -4.41 -1.19 -54.50
C ALA A 1098 -4.91 -1.92 -55.77
N ARG A 1099 -4.97 -3.26 -55.72
CA ARG A 1099 -5.54 -4.07 -56.79
C ARG A 1099 -7.05 -3.91 -56.86
N PHE A 1100 -7.72 -3.92 -55.71
CA PHE A 1100 -9.17 -3.71 -55.62
C PHE A 1100 -9.59 -2.33 -56.17
N VAL A 1101 -8.88 -1.26 -55.80
CA VAL A 1101 -9.10 0.08 -56.38
C VAL A 1101 -8.96 0.06 -57.90
N GLN A 1102 -7.95 -0.63 -58.43
CA GLN A 1102 -7.73 -0.70 -59.88
C GLN A 1102 -8.83 -1.49 -60.60
N GLU A 1103 -9.26 -2.63 -60.05
CA GLU A 1103 -10.22 -3.54 -60.68
C GLU A 1103 -11.69 -3.13 -60.50
N LYS A 1104 -12.04 -2.46 -59.39
CA LYS A 1104 -13.45 -2.17 -59.02
C LYS A 1104 -13.81 -0.68 -59.01
N ILE A 1105 -12.82 0.23 -58.95
CA ILE A 1105 -13.05 1.69 -58.82
C ILE A 1105 -12.56 2.45 -60.07
N VAL A 1106 -11.36 2.14 -60.56
CA VAL A 1106 -10.73 2.88 -61.69
C VAL A 1106 -11.17 2.36 -63.06
N VAL A 1107 -11.37 1.05 -63.20
CA VAL A 1107 -11.89 0.43 -64.42
C VAL A 1107 -13.32 -0.02 -64.13
N PRO A 1108 -14.35 0.81 -64.37
CA PRO A 1108 -15.72 0.34 -64.23
C PRO A 1108 -15.98 -0.66 -65.36
N SER A 1109 -16.37 -1.89 -65.02
CA SER A 1109 -16.99 -2.85 -65.95
C SER A 1109 -18.35 -2.33 -66.40
#